data_AF-A0A6B0B9Y4-F1
#
_entry.id   AF-A0A6B0B9Y4-F1
#
_cell.length_a   1.000
_cell.length_b   1.000
_cell.length_c   1.000
_cell.angle_alpha   90.00
_cell.angle_beta   90.00
_cell.angle_gamma   90.00
#
_symmetry.space_group_name_H-M   'P 1'
#
loop_
_entity.id
_entity.type
_entity.pdbx_description
1 polymer ?
#
loop_
_entity_poly.entity_id
_entity_poly.type
_entity_poly.pdbx_seq_one_letter_code
_entity_poly.pdbx_strand_id
1 'polypeptide(L)'
;PSDVNNALSNVTSKEHALNGEAKLNAAKQEANTALGHLNNLNNVQRQNLQSQINGAHQIDAVNTIKQNATNLNSAMGNLRQAVADKDQVKRTEDYADADTAKQNAYNSAVSSAETIINQTANPTMSVDDVNRATSAVTTNKNALNGDEKLVQSKTDAARAIDALPHLNNAQKADVKSKINAASNIAGVNTVKQQGTDLNTAMGNLQGAINDEQTTLNSQNYQDATPSKKTAYTNAVQAAKDILNKSNGQNKTKDQVTEAMNQVNSAKNNLDGTRLLDQAKQTAKQQLNNMTHLTTAQKTNLTNQINSGTTVAGVHTVQSNANTLDQAMNTLRQSIANNDATKASEDYVDANNDKQTAYNNAVAAAETIINANSNPEMNPSTITQKAEQVNSSKTALNGDENLATAKQNAKTYLNTLTSITDAQKNNLISQISSATRVSGVDTVKQNAQHLDQAMANLQNGINNESQVKSSEKYRDADTNKQQEYDNAITAAKAILNKSTGPNTAQNAVEAALQRVNTAKDALNGDAKLIAAQNAAKQHLGTLTHITTAQRNDLTNQISQATNLAGVESVKQSANSLDGAMGNLQTAINDKSGTLASQNFLDADEQKCNAYNQAISAAETILNKQTGPNTAKTAVEQALNNVNSAKHALNGTQNLNNAKQAAITAINGASDLNQKQKDALKAQANGAQRVSNANDVQRNATELNTAMGQLQHAIADKTNTLASSKYVNADSTKQNAYTTKVTNAEHIISGTPS
;
A
#
# COMPACT_ATOMS: atom_id res chain seq x y z
N PRO A 1 -179.37 -114.46 -40.88
CA PRO A 1 -180.10 -115.72 -40.63
C PRO A 1 -179.83 -116.74 -41.75
N SER A 2 -178.77 -117.52 -41.61
CA SER A 2 -177.91 -117.56 -40.44
C SER A 2 -176.65 -118.30 -40.83
N ASP A 3 -175.49 -117.63 -40.80
CA ASP A 3 -174.82 -117.25 -39.56
C ASP A 3 -174.49 -118.47 -38.70
N VAL A 4 -173.25 -118.46 -38.22
CA VAL A 4 -172.76 -119.21 -37.05
C VAL A 4 -172.23 -120.62 -37.32
N ASN A 5 -171.03 -120.66 -37.92
CA ASN A 5 -169.82 -121.30 -37.35
C ASN A 5 -168.58 -121.05 -38.26
N ASN A 6 -168.41 -119.89 -38.91
CA ASN A 6 -167.74 -118.71 -38.36
C ASN A 6 -166.64 -119.01 -37.31
N ALA A 7 -165.42 -118.58 -37.64
CA ALA A 7 -164.19 -118.59 -36.86
C ALA A 7 -163.44 -119.94 -36.72
N LEU A 8 -162.11 -119.83 -36.89
CA LEU A 8 -161.04 -120.76 -36.51
C LEU A 8 -160.61 -121.78 -37.61
N SER A 9 -159.45 -121.66 -38.26
CA SER A 9 -158.33 -120.76 -37.98
C SER A 9 -157.41 -120.60 -39.20
N ASN A 10 -157.19 -119.33 -39.55
CA ASN A 10 -155.93 -118.73 -39.98
C ASN A 10 -154.72 -119.66 -40.12
N VAL A 11 -154.05 -119.59 -41.28
CA VAL A 11 -152.57 -119.48 -41.43
C VAL A 11 -152.08 -119.81 -42.85
N THR A 12 -152.91 -120.32 -43.76
CA THR A 12 -152.39 -120.74 -45.09
C THR A 12 -152.64 -119.71 -46.20
N SER A 13 -152.18 -118.46 -46.00
CA SER A 13 -152.05 -117.48 -47.08
C SER A 13 -150.87 -116.52 -46.85
N LYS A 14 -149.81 -116.68 -47.66
CA LYS A 14 -148.75 -115.71 -48.06
C LYS A 14 -147.40 -116.41 -48.24
N GLU A 15 -147.07 -116.88 -49.44
CA GLU A 15 -145.70 -117.31 -49.72
C GLU A 15 -145.35 -117.45 -51.21
N HIS A 16 -145.36 -116.38 -52.02
CA HIS A 16 -144.35 -116.19 -53.09
C HIS A 16 -144.58 -114.92 -53.91
N ALA A 17 -143.85 -113.85 -53.56
CA ALA A 17 -143.25 -112.85 -54.47
C ALA A 17 -142.58 -111.72 -53.65
N LEU A 18 -141.32 -111.89 -53.21
CA LEU A 18 -140.52 -110.81 -52.58
C LEU A 18 -139.03 -110.90 -52.97
N ASN A 19 -138.41 -109.77 -53.34
CA ASN A 19 -137.05 -109.55 -53.87
C ASN A 19 -136.21 -108.68 -52.90
N GLY A 20 -135.35 -109.29 -52.08
CA GLY A 20 -134.49 -108.61 -51.08
C GLY A 20 -132.97 -108.63 -51.35
N GLU A 21 -132.48 -109.55 -52.17
CA GLU A 21 -131.02 -109.74 -52.43
C GLU A 21 -130.39 -108.56 -53.19
N ALA A 22 -131.14 -107.88 -54.07
CA ALA A 22 -130.62 -106.82 -54.92
C ALA A 22 -130.27 -105.53 -54.17
N LYS A 23 -130.96 -105.22 -53.06
CA LYS A 23 -130.72 -103.97 -52.28
C LYS A 23 -129.47 -104.05 -51.40
N LEU A 24 -129.13 -105.24 -50.89
CA LEU A 24 -127.91 -105.44 -50.08
C LEU A 24 -126.64 -105.35 -50.93
N ASN A 25 -126.65 -105.90 -52.15
CA ASN A 25 -125.51 -105.83 -53.07
C ASN A 25 -125.24 -104.41 -53.58
N ALA A 26 -126.29 -103.60 -53.82
CA ALA A 26 -126.14 -102.20 -54.18
C ALA A 26 -125.46 -101.38 -53.07
N ALA A 27 -125.85 -101.58 -51.80
CA ALA A 27 -125.26 -100.89 -50.65
C ALA A 27 -123.77 -101.24 -50.44
N LYS A 28 -123.37 -102.51 -50.62
CA LYS A 28 -121.96 -102.94 -50.57
C LYS A 28 -121.12 -102.30 -51.67
N GLN A 29 -121.66 -102.19 -52.88
CA GLN A 29 -120.95 -101.61 -54.01
C GLN A 29 -120.78 -100.09 -53.82
N GLU A 30 -121.80 -99.40 -53.32
CA GLU A 30 -121.71 -97.99 -52.96
C GLU A 30 -120.69 -97.73 -51.83
N ALA A 31 -120.69 -98.54 -50.78
CA ALA A 31 -119.73 -98.43 -49.67
C ALA A 31 -118.29 -98.71 -50.11
N ASN A 32 -118.05 -99.70 -50.97
CA ASN A 32 -116.74 -99.96 -51.58
C ASN A 32 -116.28 -98.80 -52.48
N THR A 33 -117.21 -98.18 -53.22
CA THR A 33 -116.93 -97.00 -54.06
C THR A 33 -116.55 -95.81 -53.18
N ALA A 34 -117.32 -95.56 -52.12
CA ALA A 34 -117.02 -94.51 -51.13
C ALA A 34 -115.66 -94.77 -50.44
N LEU A 35 -115.34 -96.00 -50.06
CA LEU A 35 -114.05 -96.40 -49.51
C LEU A 35 -112.89 -96.15 -50.49
N GLY A 36 -113.12 -96.34 -51.79
CA GLY A 36 -112.16 -96.00 -52.85
C GLY A 36 -111.83 -94.51 -52.95
N HIS A 37 -112.72 -93.63 -52.50
CA HIS A 37 -112.51 -92.19 -52.45
C HIS A 37 -111.86 -91.70 -51.12
N LEU A 38 -111.62 -92.60 -50.16
CA LEU A 38 -110.92 -92.31 -48.91
C LEU A 38 -109.40 -92.40 -49.09
N ASN A 39 -108.79 -91.25 -49.32
CA ASN A 39 -107.39 -91.13 -49.77
C ASN A 39 -106.35 -91.14 -48.64
N ASN A 40 -106.75 -90.97 -47.37
CA ASN A 40 -105.81 -90.82 -46.25
C ASN A 40 -105.48 -92.16 -45.57
N LEU A 41 -106.37 -93.16 -45.73
CA LEU A 41 -106.16 -94.51 -45.23
C LEU A 41 -104.92 -95.15 -45.88
N ASN A 42 -104.13 -95.86 -45.08
CA ASN A 42 -103.08 -96.72 -45.62
C ASN A 42 -103.69 -97.96 -46.31
N ASN A 43 -102.88 -98.67 -47.11
CA ASN A 43 -103.40 -99.76 -47.94
C ASN A 43 -104.04 -100.90 -47.13
N VAL A 44 -103.48 -101.24 -45.96
CA VAL A 44 -103.99 -102.31 -45.11
C VAL A 44 -105.25 -101.91 -44.35
N GLN A 45 -105.40 -100.65 -43.93
CA GLN A 45 -106.66 -100.11 -43.39
C GLN A 45 -107.77 -100.19 -44.44
N ARG A 46 -107.47 -99.80 -45.69
CA ARG A 46 -108.42 -99.87 -46.81
C ARG A 46 -108.84 -101.31 -47.09
N GLN A 47 -107.89 -102.25 -47.16
CA GLN A 47 -108.19 -103.68 -47.36
C GLN A 47 -109.02 -104.27 -46.21
N ASN A 48 -108.72 -103.92 -44.96
CA ASN A 48 -109.47 -104.39 -43.80
C ASN A 48 -110.93 -103.90 -43.85
N LEU A 49 -111.15 -102.62 -44.13
CA LEU A 49 -112.49 -102.04 -44.28
C LEU A 49 -113.24 -102.64 -45.48
N GLN A 50 -112.55 -102.89 -46.59
CA GLN A 50 -113.11 -103.55 -47.77
C GLN A 50 -113.56 -104.99 -47.45
N SER A 51 -112.76 -105.73 -46.68
CA SER A 51 -113.13 -107.06 -46.18
C SER A 51 -114.35 -107.00 -45.25
N GLN A 52 -114.42 -106.01 -44.35
CA GLN A 52 -115.57 -105.81 -43.47
C GLN A 52 -116.84 -105.46 -44.26
N ILE A 53 -116.76 -104.58 -45.26
CA ILE A 53 -117.89 -104.24 -46.16
C ILE A 53 -118.39 -105.48 -46.91
N ASN A 54 -117.47 -106.26 -47.48
CA ASN A 54 -117.82 -107.45 -48.25
C ASN A 54 -118.45 -108.54 -47.37
N GLY A 55 -117.99 -108.68 -46.12
CA GLY A 55 -118.51 -109.63 -45.14
C GLY A 55 -119.80 -109.23 -44.42
N ALA A 56 -120.29 -108.00 -44.56
CA ALA A 56 -121.50 -107.55 -43.86
C ALA A 56 -122.78 -108.17 -44.45
N HIS A 57 -123.73 -108.59 -43.60
CA HIS A 57 -124.99 -109.24 -44.01
C HIS A 57 -126.22 -108.33 -43.89
N GLN A 58 -126.05 -107.09 -43.42
CA GLN A 58 -127.10 -106.09 -43.23
C GLN A 58 -126.67 -104.73 -43.78
N ILE A 59 -127.61 -103.98 -44.35
CA ILE A 59 -127.36 -102.63 -44.89
C ILE A 59 -126.88 -101.68 -43.77
N ASP A 60 -127.44 -101.79 -42.56
CA ASP A 60 -127.04 -100.96 -41.41
C ASP A 60 -125.59 -101.22 -40.96
N ALA A 61 -125.13 -102.48 -41.06
CA ALA A 61 -123.74 -102.83 -40.79
C ALA A 61 -122.79 -102.25 -41.86
N VAL A 62 -123.17 -102.31 -43.15
CA VAL A 62 -122.43 -101.68 -44.25
C VAL A 62 -122.33 -100.16 -44.06
N ASN A 63 -123.42 -99.50 -43.67
CA ASN A 63 -123.44 -98.05 -43.39
C ASN A 63 -122.58 -97.70 -42.17
N THR A 64 -122.59 -98.53 -41.13
CA THR A 64 -121.72 -98.35 -39.95
C THR A 64 -120.24 -98.46 -40.32
N ILE A 65 -119.87 -99.45 -41.14
CA ILE A 65 -118.49 -99.61 -41.62
C ILE A 65 -118.08 -98.44 -42.53
N LYS A 66 -118.97 -97.96 -43.42
CA LYS A 66 -118.75 -96.76 -44.24
C LYS A 66 -118.51 -95.50 -43.39
N GLN A 67 -119.28 -95.33 -42.31
CA GLN A 67 -119.09 -94.24 -41.37
C GLN A 67 -117.76 -94.36 -40.61
N ASN A 68 -117.42 -95.55 -40.12
CA ASN A 68 -116.15 -95.81 -39.43
C ASN A 68 -114.94 -95.61 -40.36
N ALA A 69 -115.04 -96.03 -41.62
CA ALA A 69 -114.04 -95.78 -42.65
C ALA A 69 -113.82 -94.28 -42.87
N THR A 70 -114.91 -93.52 -42.95
CA THR A 70 -114.86 -92.05 -43.10
C THR A 70 -114.21 -91.38 -41.89
N ASN A 71 -114.58 -91.79 -40.67
CA ASN A 71 -114.00 -91.28 -39.43
C ASN A 71 -112.50 -91.61 -39.31
N LEU A 72 -112.10 -92.84 -39.63
CA LEU A 72 -110.70 -93.26 -39.64
C LEU A 72 -109.89 -92.55 -40.72
N ASN A 73 -110.47 -92.33 -41.91
CA ASN A 73 -109.84 -91.57 -42.98
C ASN A 73 -109.60 -90.10 -42.58
N SER A 74 -110.56 -89.48 -41.88
CA SER A 74 -110.39 -88.14 -41.33
C SER A 74 -109.29 -88.11 -40.27
N ALA A 75 -109.27 -89.07 -39.34
CA ALA A 75 -108.22 -89.18 -38.32
C ALA A 75 -106.82 -89.41 -38.92
N MET A 76 -106.70 -90.25 -39.95
CA MET A 76 -105.44 -90.47 -40.68
C MET A 76 -105.01 -89.25 -41.48
N GLY A 77 -105.96 -88.48 -42.03
CA GLY A 77 -105.68 -87.20 -42.67
C GLY A 77 -105.05 -86.21 -41.70
N ASN A 78 -105.62 -86.11 -40.48
CA ASN A 78 -105.07 -85.27 -39.42
C ASN A 78 -103.68 -85.75 -38.95
N LEU A 79 -103.45 -87.06 -38.84
CA LEU A 79 -102.15 -87.64 -38.47
C LEU A 79 -101.07 -87.31 -39.52
N ARG A 80 -101.39 -87.47 -40.81
CA ARG A 80 -100.49 -87.11 -41.93
C ARG A 80 -100.17 -85.61 -41.90
N GLN A 81 -101.16 -84.77 -41.65
CA GLN A 81 -100.98 -83.32 -41.54
C GLN A 81 -100.09 -82.94 -40.34
N ALA A 82 -100.22 -83.62 -39.20
CA ALA A 82 -99.44 -83.35 -38.00
C ALA A 82 -97.94 -83.66 -38.15
N VAL A 83 -97.55 -84.62 -39.01
CA VAL A 83 -96.14 -84.93 -39.29
C VAL A 83 -95.58 -84.25 -40.54
N ALA A 84 -96.44 -83.62 -41.35
CA ALA A 84 -96.06 -83.06 -42.65
C ALA A 84 -94.96 -82.00 -42.56
N ASP A 85 -94.91 -81.25 -41.45
CA ASP A 85 -93.94 -80.17 -41.24
C ASP A 85 -92.74 -80.56 -40.35
N LYS A 86 -92.50 -81.86 -40.11
CA LYS A 86 -91.41 -82.34 -39.24
C LYS A 86 -90.03 -81.76 -39.56
N ASP A 87 -89.69 -81.63 -40.84
CA ASP A 87 -88.37 -81.16 -41.29
C ASP A 87 -88.28 -79.64 -41.21
N GLN A 88 -89.41 -78.94 -41.25
CA GLN A 88 -89.49 -77.51 -41.00
C GLN A 88 -89.31 -77.24 -39.50
N VAL A 89 -90.00 -77.99 -38.64
CA VAL A 89 -89.87 -77.87 -37.17
C VAL A 89 -88.42 -78.12 -36.73
N LYS A 90 -87.73 -79.13 -37.28
CA LYS A 90 -86.32 -79.39 -36.94
C LYS A 90 -85.33 -78.28 -37.34
N ARG A 91 -85.73 -77.38 -38.24
CA ARG A 91 -84.92 -76.23 -38.67
C ARG A 91 -85.22 -74.96 -37.88
N THR A 92 -86.22 -74.96 -37.01
CA THR A 92 -86.50 -73.81 -36.14
C THR A 92 -85.54 -73.78 -34.96
N GLU A 93 -85.28 -72.58 -34.46
CA GLU A 93 -84.52 -72.40 -33.22
C GLU A 93 -85.30 -72.95 -32.01
N ASP A 94 -86.64 -72.91 -32.06
CA ASP A 94 -87.48 -73.51 -31.04
C ASP A 94 -87.23 -75.03 -30.88
N TYR A 95 -86.86 -75.74 -31.96
CA TYR A 95 -86.34 -77.10 -31.86
C TYR A 95 -84.86 -77.12 -31.49
N ALA A 96 -84.00 -76.36 -32.17
CA ALA A 96 -82.55 -76.45 -32.02
C ALA A 96 -82.06 -76.12 -30.59
N ASP A 97 -82.65 -75.11 -29.96
CA ASP A 97 -82.33 -74.64 -28.61
C ASP A 97 -83.17 -75.34 -27.52
N ALA A 98 -84.17 -76.17 -27.87
CA ALA A 98 -85.00 -76.89 -26.90
C ALA A 98 -84.18 -77.83 -26.00
N ASP A 99 -84.77 -78.21 -24.87
CA ASP A 99 -84.25 -79.33 -24.07
C ASP A 99 -84.12 -80.59 -24.92
N THR A 100 -82.99 -81.28 -24.80
CA THR A 100 -82.73 -82.55 -25.48
C THR A 100 -83.85 -83.58 -25.23
N ALA A 101 -84.41 -83.59 -24.01
CA ALA A 101 -85.54 -84.45 -23.67
C ALA A 101 -86.80 -84.14 -24.50
N LYS A 102 -87.08 -82.86 -24.76
CA LYS A 102 -88.25 -82.41 -25.53
C LYS A 102 -88.05 -82.58 -27.05
N GLN A 103 -86.83 -82.35 -27.55
CA GLN A 103 -86.44 -82.73 -28.91
C GLN A 103 -86.66 -84.23 -29.15
N ASN A 104 -86.19 -85.07 -28.23
CA ASN A 104 -86.33 -86.52 -28.31
C ASN A 104 -87.80 -86.97 -28.23
N ALA A 105 -88.61 -86.35 -27.37
CA ALA A 105 -90.03 -86.65 -27.24
C ALA A 105 -90.81 -86.32 -28.53
N TYR A 106 -90.52 -85.17 -29.15
CA TYR A 106 -91.07 -84.80 -30.46
C TYR A 106 -90.65 -85.77 -31.56
N ASN A 107 -89.35 -86.10 -31.64
CA ASN A 107 -88.84 -87.07 -32.61
C ASN A 107 -89.49 -88.45 -32.47
N SER A 108 -89.69 -88.91 -31.23
CA SER A 108 -90.31 -90.20 -30.94
C SER A 108 -91.80 -90.22 -31.31
N ALA A 109 -92.51 -89.12 -31.04
CA ALA A 109 -93.92 -88.97 -31.41
C ALA A 109 -94.10 -88.94 -32.94
N VAL A 110 -93.26 -88.21 -33.67
CA VAL A 110 -93.25 -88.19 -35.15
C VAL A 110 -92.97 -89.58 -35.69
N SER A 111 -91.94 -90.27 -35.17
CA SER A 111 -91.61 -91.64 -35.61
C SER A 111 -92.76 -92.63 -35.38
N SER A 112 -93.47 -92.49 -34.25
CA SER A 112 -94.64 -93.32 -33.92
C SER A 112 -95.83 -93.04 -34.85
N ALA A 113 -96.09 -91.77 -35.17
CA ALA A 113 -97.10 -91.36 -36.13
C ALA A 113 -96.78 -91.84 -37.56
N GLU A 114 -95.52 -91.71 -37.99
CA GLU A 114 -95.05 -92.22 -39.28
C GLU A 114 -95.16 -93.73 -39.39
N THR A 115 -94.96 -94.45 -38.27
CA THR A 115 -95.19 -95.90 -38.22
C THR A 115 -96.64 -96.22 -38.55
N ILE A 116 -97.62 -95.57 -37.90
CA ILE A 116 -99.06 -95.77 -38.16
C ILE A 116 -99.44 -95.40 -39.61
N ILE A 117 -98.90 -94.30 -40.12
CA ILE A 117 -99.10 -93.83 -41.50
C ILE A 117 -98.66 -94.86 -42.54
N ASN A 118 -97.57 -95.57 -42.26
CA ASN A 118 -96.89 -96.47 -43.20
C ASN A 118 -97.08 -97.96 -42.87
N GLN A 119 -98.01 -98.33 -41.98
CA GLN A 119 -98.26 -99.74 -41.65
C GLN A 119 -98.58 -100.56 -42.90
N THR A 120 -97.98 -101.74 -42.99
CA THR A 120 -98.13 -102.71 -44.09
C THR A 120 -98.74 -104.04 -43.65
N ALA A 121 -98.94 -104.23 -42.34
CA ALA A 121 -99.62 -105.36 -41.71
C ALA A 121 -100.21 -104.92 -40.36
N ASN A 122 -101.27 -105.57 -39.88
CA ASN A 122 -101.97 -105.25 -38.61
C ASN A 122 -102.35 -103.76 -38.50
N PRO A 123 -103.26 -103.27 -39.36
CA PRO A 123 -103.60 -101.86 -39.38
C PRO A 123 -104.16 -101.38 -38.05
N THR A 124 -103.73 -100.19 -37.60
CA THR A 124 -104.42 -99.46 -36.53
C THR A 124 -105.78 -99.01 -37.06
N MET A 125 -106.84 -99.73 -36.65
CA MET A 125 -108.22 -99.45 -37.05
C MET A 125 -108.96 -98.52 -36.09
N SER A 126 -108.38 -98.29 -34.90
CA SER A 126 -108.93 -97.44 -33.85
C SER A 126 -108.69 -95.97 -34.17
N VAL A 127 -109.78 -95.22 -34.31
CA VAL A 127 -109.75 -93.75 -34.45
C VAL A 127 -109.07 -93.11 -33.24
N ASP A 128 -109.27 -93.67 -32.04
CA ASP A 128 -108.71 -93.13 -30.80
C ASP A 128 -107.18 -93.28 -30.76
N ASP A 129 -106.64 -94.40 -31.23
CA ASP A 129 -105.18 -94.60 -31.25
C ASP A 129 -104.50 -93.72 -32.30
N VAL A 130 -105.14 -93.52 -33.46
CA VAL A 130 -104.68 -92.56 -34.49
C VAL A 130 -104.72 -91.14 -33.94
N ASN A 131 -105.81 -90.74 -33.27
CA ASN A 131 -105.94 -89.42 -32.64
C ASN A 131 -104.94 -89.23 -31.49
N ARG A 132 -104.63 -90.28 -30.73
CA ARG A 132 -103.62 -90.24 -29.66
C ARG A 132 -102.23 -90.00 -30.22
N ALA A 133 -101.88 -90.64 -31.35
CA ALA A 133 -100.62 -90.38 -32.04
C ALA A 133 -100.56 -88.95 -32.62
N THR A 134 -101.64 -88.45 -33.23
CA THR A 134 -101.76 -87.06 -33.71
C THR A 134 -101.57 -86.07 -32.57
N SER A 135 -102.22 -86.33 -31.43
CA SER A 135 -102.10 -85.52 -30.22
C SER A 135 -100.68 -85.57 -29.67
N ALA A 136 -100.03 -86.73 -29.62
CA ALA A 136 -98.64 -86.83 -29.16
C ALA A 136 -97.67 -86.01 -30.02
N VAL A 137 -97.81 -86.03 -31.35
CA VAL A 137 -97.00 -85.19 -32.24
C VAL A 137 -97.24 -83.71 -31.96
N THR A 138 -98.50 -83.30 -31.85
CA THR A 138 -98.89 -81.90 -31.63
C THR A 138 -98.47 -81.39 -30.26
N THR A 139 -98.70 -82.17 -29.20
CA THR A 139 -98.32 -81.85 -27.83
C THR A 139 -96.80 -81.75 -27.68
N ASN A 140 -96.04 -82.70 -28.24
CA ASN A 140 -94.58 -82.65 -28.13
C ASN A 140 -93.96 -81.57 -29.01
N LYS A 141 -94.58 -81.23 -30.14
CA LYS A 141 -94.20 -80.06 -30.95
C LYS A 141 -94.40 -78.77 -30.17
N ASN A 142 -95.56 -78.59 -29.55
CA ASN A 142 -95.85 -77.41 -28.72
C ASN A 142 -95.06 -77.38 -27.40
N ALA A 143 -94.50 -78.53 -26.98
CA ALA A 143 -93.63 -78.61 -25.82
C ALA A 143 -92.18 -78.23 -26.14
N LEU A 144 -91.78 -78.13 -27.42
CA LEU A 144 -90.49 -77.54 -27.78
C LEU A 144 -90.39 -76.15 -27.15
N ASN A 145 -89.21 -75.85 -26.61
CA ASN A 145 -89.01 -74.72 -25.71
C ASN A 145 -87.71 -73.99 -25.98
N GLY A 146 -87.20 -74.06 -27.21
CA GLY A 146 -86.02 -73.31 -27.61
C GLY A 146 -86.26 -71.80 -27.55
N ASP A 147 -87.46 -71.35 -27.93
CA ASP A 147 -87.82 -69.92 -27.86
C ASP A 147 -87.88 -69.43 -26.40
N GLU A 148 -88.43 -70.24 -25.49
CA GLU A 148 -88.44 -69.94 -24.04
C GLU A 148 -87.03 -69.88 -23.46
N LYS A 149 -86.16 -70.82 -23.84
CA LYS A 149 -84.75 -70.82 -23.44
C LYS A 149 -83.97 -69.65 -23.99
N LEU A 150 -84.26 -69.22 -25.22
CA LEU A 150 -83.67 -68.02 -25.79
C LEU A 150 -84.05 -66.78 -24.98
N VAL A 151 -85.32 -66.64 -24.60
CA VAL A 151 -85.79 -65.56 -23.71
C VAL A 151 -85.09 -65.59 -22.34
N GLN A 152 -84.97 -66.79 -21.75
CA GLN A 152 -84.25 -66.95 -20.48
C GLN A 152 -82.77 -66.58 -20.61
N SER A 153 -82.10 -67.05 -21.65
CA SER A 153 -80.70 -66.74 -21.95
C SER A 153 -80.48 -65.23 -22.13
N LYS A 154 -81.37 -64.54 -22.87
CA LYS A 154 -81.36 -63.08 -23.00
C LYS A 154 -81.49 -62.38 -21.65
N THR A 155 -82.42 -62.84 -20.81
CA THR A 155 -82.66 -62.27 -19.48
C THR A 155 -81.44 -62.44 -18.56
N ASP A 156 -80.86 -63.64 -18.53
CA ASP A 156 -79.66 -63.94 -17.73
C ASP A 156 -78.44 -63.16 -18.21
N ALA A 157 -78.25 -63.06 -19.53
CA ALA A 157 -77.19 -62.26 -20.12
C ALA A 157 -77.37 -60.77 -19.80
N ALA A 158 -78.58 -60.22 -19.93
CA ALA A 158 -78.87 -58.82 -19.57
C ALA A 158 -78.57 -58.54 -18.09
N ARG A 159 -78.98 -59.42 -17.17
CA ARG A 159 -78.64 -59.33 -15.74
C ARG A 159 -77.13 -59.38 -15.50
N ALA A 160 -76.41 -60.26 -16.20
CA ALA A 160 -74.96 -60.35 -16.09
C ALA A 160 -74.28 -59.04 -16.55
N ILE A 161 -74.77 -58.41 -17.64
CA ILE A 161 -74.26 -57.11 -18.10
C ILE A 161 -74.55 -56.00 -17.09
N ASP A 162 -75.72 -56.00 -16.47
CA ASP A 162 -76.05 -55.03 -15.43
C ASP A 162 -75.13 -55.16 -14.20
N ALA A 163 -74.71 -56.38 -13.87
CA ALA A 163 -73.75 -56.65 -12.79
C ALA A 163 -72.30 -56.25 -13.11
N LEU A 164 -71.96 -55.94 -14.37
CA LEU A 164 -70.60 -55.53 -14.74
C LEU A 164 -70.25 -54.15 -14.14
N PRO A 165 -69.15 -54.03 -13.39
CA PRO A 165 -68.88 -52.85 -12.56
C PRO A 165 -68.26 -51.67 -13.31
N HIS A 166 -67.63 -51.87 -14.48
CA HIS A 166 -66.83 -50.84 -15.16
C HIS A 166 -67.51 -50.21 -16.38
N LEU A 167 -68.45 -50.90 -17.03
CA LEU A 167 -69.25 -50.31 -18.13
C LEU A 167 -70.01 -49.05 -17.67
N ASN A 168 -70.14 -48.08 -18.56
CA ASN A 168 -71.06 -46.94 -18.41
C ASN A 168 -72.47 -47.29 -18.91
N ASN A 169 -73.45 -46.43 -18.64
CA ASN A 169 -74.85 -46.67 -18.98
C ASN A 169 -75.08 -46.83 -20.49
N ALA A 170 -74.40 -46.05 -21.32
CA ALA A 170 -74.54 -46.11 -22.77
C ALA A 170 -74.01 -47.44 -23.33
N GLN A 171 -72.88 -47.93 -22.83
CA GLN A 171 -72.31 -49.23 -23.18
C GLN A 171 -73.19 -50.38 -22.69
N LYS A 172 -73.69 -50.35 -21.44
CA LYS A 172 -74.63 -51.36 -20.93
C LYS A 172 -75.89 -51.41 -21.77
N ALA A 173 -76.44 -50.26 -22.15
CA ALA A 173 -77.63 -50.18 -23.00
C ALA A 173 -77.39 -50.79 -24.39
N ASP A 174 -76.26 -50.48 -25.04
CA ASP A 174 -75.90 -51.04 -26.35
C ASP A 174 -75.71 -52.57 -26.30
N VAL A 175 -74.98 -53.08 -25.32
CA VAL A 175 -74.77 -54.53 -25.15
C VAL A 175 -76.10 -55.24 -24.87
N LYS A 176 -76.96 -54.68 -24.01
CA LYS A 176 -78.30 -55.25 -23.76
C LYS A 176 -79.21 -55.21 -24.98
N SER A 177 -79.14 -54.13 -25.78
CA SER A 177 -79.87 -54.04 -27.05
C SER A 177 -79.43 -55.16 -28.02
N LYS A 178 -78.11 -55.38 -28.15
CA LYS A 178 -77.54 -56.47 -28.97
C LYS A 178 -77.91 -57.86 -28.44
N ILE A 179 -77.98 -58.06 -27.12
CA ILE A 179 -78.49 -59.30 -26.51
C ILE A 179 -79.95 -59.53 -26.92
N ASN A 180 -80.79 -58.50 -26.82
CA ASN A 180 -82.21 -58.61 -27.18
C ASN A 180 -82.41 -58.91 -28.67
N ALA A 181 -81.54 -58.39 -29.53
CA ALA A 181 -81.56 -58.61 -30.98
C ALA A 181 -81.02 -59.98 -31.43
N ALA A 182 -80.31 -60.73 -30.57
CA ALA A 182 -79.76 -62.04 -30.93
C ALA A 182 -80.87 -63.06 -31.25
N SER A 183 -80.69 -63.85 -32.31
CA SER A 183 -81.69 -64.80 -32.81
C SER A 183 -81.60 -66.19 -32.18
N ASN A 184 -80.53 -66.51 -31.45
CA ASN A 184 -80.31 -67.80 -30.79
C ASN A 184 -79.34 -67.67 -29.61
N ILE A 185 -79.23 -68.73 -28.81
CA ILE A 185 -78.45 -68.74 -27.56
C ILE A 185 -76.94 -68.48 -27.82
N ALA A 186 -76.39 -68.99 -28.92
CA ALA A 186 -74.98 -68.77 -29.29
C ALA A 186 -74.66 -67.28 -29.53
N GLY A 187 -75.56 -66.57 -30.22
CA GLY A 187 -75.48 -65.13 -30.42
C GLY A 187 -75.53 -64.35 -29.10
N VAL A 188 -76.43 -64.73 -28.18
CA VAL A 188 -76.52 -64.12 -26.84
C VAL A 188 -75.21 -64.27 -26.07
N ASN A 189 -74.62 -65.46 -26.05
CA ASN A 189 -73.35 -65.72 -25.36
C ASN A 189 -72.19 -64.93 -25.97
N THR A 190 -72.15 -64.78 -27.30
CA THR A 190 -71.12 -63.99 -27.98
C THR A 190 -71.18 -62.51 -27.57
N VAL A 191 -72.39 -61.91 -27.57
CA VAL A 191 -72.57 -60.51 -27.14
C VAL A 191 -72.26 -60.33 -25.66
N LYS A 192 -72.63 -61.29 -24.81
CA LYS A 192 -72.28 -61.30 -23.38
C LYS A 192 -70.76 -61.29 -23.16
N GLN A 193 -70.01 -62.09 -23.93
CA GLN A 193 -68.56 -62.10 -23.87
C GLN A 193 -67.97 -60.76 -24.31
N GLN A 194 -68.48 -60.16 -25.41
CA GLN A 194 -68.06 -58.83 -25.85
C GLN A 194 -68.29 -57.75 -24.77
N GLY A 195 -69.42 -57.81 -24.05
CA GLY A 195 -69.68 -56.93 -22.91
C GLY A 195 -68.68 -57.12 -21.76
N THR A 196 -68.29 -58.37 -21.48
CA THR A 196 -67.30 -58.70 -20.44
C THR A 196 -65.89 -58.22 -20.82
N ASP A 197 -65.50 -58.40 -22.08
CA ASP A 197 -64.26 -57.89 -22.64
C ASP A 197 -64.19 -56.35 -22.59
N LEU A 198 -65.27 -55.68 -22.97
CA LEU A 198 -65.38 -54.22 -22.88
C LEU A 198 -65.28 -53.76 -21.43
N ASN A 199 -65.93 -54.47 -20.49
CA ASN A 199 -65.84 -54.18 -19.06
C ASN A 199 -64.40 -54.29 -18.55
N THR A 200 -63.66 -55.30 -19.02
CA THR A 200 -62.25 -55.47 -18.67
C THR A 200 -61.41 -54.29 -19.20
N ALA A 201 -61.61 -53.88 -20.45
CA ALA A 201 -60.93 -52.72 -21.02
C ALA A 201 -61.25 -51.42 -20.24
N MET A 202 -62.51 -51.23 -19.84
CA MET A 202 -62.93 -50.10 -19.00
C MET A 202 -62.26 -50.12 -17.62
N GLY A 203 -62.14 -51.31 -17.00
CA GLY A 203 -61.39 -51.47 -15.75
C GLY A 203 -59.92 -51.11 -15.88
N ASN A 204 -59.27 -51.50 -16.99
CA ASN A 204 -57.89 -51.13 -17.28
C ASN A 204 -57.71 -49.62 -17.52
N LEU A 205 -58.66 -48.98 -18.21
CA LEU A 205 -58.68 -47.52 -18.39
C LEU A 205 -58.78 -46.79 -17.05
N GLN A 206 -59.63 -47.26 -16.13
CA GLN A 206 -59.70 -46.74 -14.76
C GLN A 206 -58.35 -46.92 -14.04
N GLY A 207 -57.74 -48.10 -14.16
CA GLY A 207 -56.40 -48.39 -13.62
C GLY A 207 -55.34 -47.39 -14.08
N ALA A 208 -55.34 -47.03 -15.37
CA ALA A 208 -54.36 -46.10 -15.96
C ALA A 208 -54.43 -44.67 -15.39
N ILE A 209 -55.56 -44.25 -14.82
CA ILE A 209 -55.74 -42.91 -14.22
C ILE A 209 -55.77 -42.91 -12.68
N ASN A 210 -55.67 -44.08 -12.03
CA ASN A 210 -55.77 -44.17 -10.57
C ASN A 210 -54.68 -43.40 -9.83
N ASP A 211 -53.51 -43.21 -10.44
CA ASP A 211 -52.38 -42.47 -9.86
C ASP A 211 -52.24 -41.05 -10.42
N GLU A 212 -53.34 -40.47 -10.94
CA GLU A 212 -53.40 -39.09 -11.42
C GLU A 212 -52.82 -38.12 -10.40
N GLN A 213 -53.31 -38.14 -9.16
CA GLN A 213 -52.88 -37.18 -8.15
C GLN A 213 -51.39 -37.33 -7.80
N THR A 214 -50.90 -38.58 -7.74
CA THR A 214 -49.49 -38.87 -7.53
C THR A 214 -48.64 -38.35 -8.69
N THR A 215 -49.10 -38.52 -9.92
CA THR A 215 -48.42 -38.02 -11.12
C THR A 215 -48.41 -36.49 -11.14
N LEU A 216 -49.54 -35.83 -10.88
CA LEU A 216 -49.65 -34.37 -10.80
C LEU A 216 -48.73 -33.76 -9.73
N ASN A 217 -48.56 -34.44 -8.59
CA ASN A 217 -47.69 -33.99 -7.51
C ASN A 217 -46.21 -34.33 -7.72
N SER A 218 -45.88 -35.17 -8.71
CA SER A 218 -44.50 -35.58 -8.97
C SER A 218 -43.65 -34.45 -9.56
N GLN A 219 -42.35 -34.45 -9.26
CA GLN A 219 -41.38 -33.57 -9.89
C GLN A 219 -41.42 -33.67 -11.42
N ASN A 220 -41.58 -34.88 -11.95
CA ASN A 220 -41.59 -35.11 -13.40
C ASN A 220 -42.75 -34.39 -14.09
N TYR A 221 -43.92 -34.30 -13.46
CA TYR A 221 -45.01 -33.46 -13.97
C TYR A 221 -44.76 -31.98 -13.71
N GLN A 222 -44.40 -31.59 -12.48
CA GLN A 222 -44.26 -30.20 -12.07
C GLN A 222 -43.20 -29.42 -12.87
N ASP A 223 -42.12 -30.07 -13.29
CA ASP A 223 -41.09 -29.45 -14.14
C ASP A 223 -41.27 -29.76 -15.63
N ALA A 224 -42.23 -30.59 -16.04
CA ALA A 224 -42.46 -30.88 -17.46
C ALA A 224 -42.86 -29.63 -18.23
N THR A 225 -42.60 -29.65 -19.54
CA THR A 225 -43.02 -28.54 -20.41
C THR A 225 -44.55 -28.33 -20.35
N PRO A 226 -45.03 -27.09 -20.52
CA PRO A 226 -46.47 -26.80 -20.49
C PRO A 226 -47.30 -27.68 -21.44
N SER A 227 -46.78 -27.94 -22.65
CA SER A 227 -47.46 -28.79 -23.64
C SER A 227 -47.64 -30.23 -23.17
N LYS A 228 -46.64 -30.80 -22.49
CA LYS A 228 -46.69 -32.18 -21.98
C LYS A 228 -47.57 -32.32 -20.76
N LYS A 229 -47.58 -31.30 -19.88
CA LYS A 229 -48.55 -31.20 -18.78
C LYS A 229 -49.99 -31.23 -19.31
N THR A 230 -50.28 -30.36 -20.27
CA THR A 230 -51.61 -30.29 -20.91
C THR A 230 -51.98 -31.59 -21.61
N ALA A 231 -51.05 -32.23 -22.33
CA ALA A 231 -51.31 -33.51 -22.97
C ALA A 231 -51.72 -34.60 -21.97
N TYR A 232 -51.02 -34.69 -20.82
CA TYR A 232 -51.36 -35.64 -19.76
C TYR A 232 -52.74 -35.33 -19.15
N THR A 233 -53.00 -34.08 -18.74
CA THR A 233 -54.29 -33.72 -18.13
C THR A 233 -55.46 -33.90 -19.09
N ASN A 234 -55.28 -33.62 -20.37
CA ASN A 234 -56.31 -33.82 -21.39
C ASN A 234 -56.60 -35.30 -21.61
N ALA A 235 -55.57 -36.16 -21.67
CA ALA A 235 -55.75 -37.60 -21.81
C ALA A 235 -56.47 -38.19 -20.59
N VAL A 236 -56.11 -37.76 -19.38
CA VAL A 236 -56.80 -38.17 -18.14
C VAL A 236 -58.25 -37.69 -18.14
N GLN A 237 -58.53 -36.46 -18.56
CA GLN A 237 -59.89 -35.95 -18.66
C GLN A 237 -60.72 -36.75 -19.69
N ALA A 238 -60.16 -37.06 -20.86
CA ALA A 238 -60.83 -37.89 -21.84
C ALA A 238 -61.14 -39.30 -21.30
N ALA A 239 -60.23 -39.89 -20.53
CA ALA A 239 -60.46 -41.16 -19.85
C ALA A 239 -61.59 -41.05 -18.81
N LYS A 240 -61.62 -39.98 -18.00
CA LYS A 240 -62.71 -39.69 -17.04
C LYS A 240 -64.06 -39.55 -17.74
N ASP A 241 -64.09 -38.88 -18.89
CA ASP A 241 -65.31 -38.70 -19.67
C ASP A 241 -65.85 -40.04 -20.19
N ILE A 242 -64.97 -40.96 -20.62
CA ILE A 242 -65.34 -42.32 -21.03
C ILE A 242 -65.86 -43.15 -19.83
N LEU A 243 -65.16 -43.06 -18.69
CA LEU A 243 -65.46 -43.80 -17.46
C LEU A 243 -66.72 -43.30 -16.74
N ASN A 244 -67.18 -42.08 -17.04
CA ASN A 244 -68.36 -41.50 -16.42
C ASN A 244 -69.57 -42.44 -16.56
N LYS A 245 -70.10 -42.89 -15.43
CA LYS A 245 -71.16 -43.90 -15.40
C LYS A 245 -72.45 -43.45 -16.08
N SER A 246 -72.83 -42.20 -15.86
CA SER A 246 -74.11 -41.66 -16.33
C SER A 246 -74.01 -41.09 -17.73
N ASN A 247 -72.93 -40.37 -18.03
CA ASN A 247 -72.79 -39.54 -19.22
C ASN A 247 -71.69 -40.03 -20.18
N GLY A 248 -71.02 -41.14 -19.85
CA GLY A 248 -69.97 -41.70 -20.69
C GLY A 248 -70.50 -42.11 -22.06
N GLN A 249 -69.72 -41.82 -23.10
CA GLN A 249 -70.06 -42.20 -24.46
C GLN A 249 -70.02 -43.73 -24.63
N ASN A 250 -70.83 -44.26 -25.55
CA ASN A 250 -70.74 -45.66 -25.95
C ASN A 250 -69.48 -45.90 -26.80
N LYS A 251 -68.33 -46.08 -26.14
CA LYS A 251 -67.06 -46.42 -26.79
C LYS A 251 -66.90 -47.93 -26.94
N THR A 252 -66.32 -48.35 -28.06
CA THR A 252 -65.94 -49.75 -28.31
C THR A 252 -64.70 -50.14 -27.50
N LYS A 253 -64.40 -51.45 -27.41
CA LYS A 253 -63.22 -51.99 -26.73
C LYS A 253 -61.92 -51.34 -27.23
N ASP A 254 -61.81 -51.19 -28.54
CA ASP A 254 -60.61 -50.63 -29.17
C ASP A 254 -60.47 -49.13 -28.85
N GLN A 255 -61.57 -48.37 -28.87
CA GLN A 255 -61.56 -46.96 -28.50
C GLN A 255 -61.22 -46.73 -27.02
N VAL A 256 -61.69 -47.60 -26.13
CA VAL A 256 -61.32 -47.57 -24.71
C VAL A 256 -59.83 -47.89 -24.52
N THR A 257 -59.32 -48.89 -25.26
CA THR A 257 -57.91 -49.28 -25.24
C THR A 257 -57.02 -48.16 -25.77
N GLU A 258 -57.45 -47.47 -26.82
CA GLU A 258 -56.74 -46.31 -27.37
C GLU A 258 -56.66 -45.15 -26.37
N ALA A 259 -57.77 -44.82 -25.69
CA ALA A 259 -57.76 -43.80 -24.64
C ALA A 259 -56.80 -44.16 -23.50
N MET A 260 -56.73 -45.44 -23.11
CA MET A 260 -55.79 -45.93 -22.11
C MET A 260 -54.33 -45.76 -22.58
N ASN A 261 -54.04 -46.11 -23.84
CA ASN A 261 -52.72 -45.94 -24.44
C ASN A 261 -52.30 -44.47 -24.52
N GLN A 262 -53.24 -43.56 -24.78
CA GLN A 262 -52.99 -42.11 -24.79
C GLN A 262 -52.61 -41.59 -23.39
N VAL A 263 -53.30 -42.02 -22.34
CA VAL A 263 -52.94 -41.70 -20.95
C VAL A 263 -51.52 -42.17 -20.64
N ASN A 264 -51.22 -43.45 -20.92
CA ASN A 264 -49.91 -44.03 -20.65
C ASN A 264 -48.79 -43.33 -21.44
N SER A 265 -49.04 -43.03 -22.73
CA SER A 265 -48.07 -42.34 -23.58
C SER A 265 -47.83 -40.91 -23.10
N ALA A 266 -48.88 -40.16 -22.77
CA ALA A 266 -48.75 -38.79 -22.26
C ALA A 266 -48.00 -38.75 -20.93
N LYS A 267 -48.26 -39.70 -20.03
CA LYS A 267 -47.56 -39.86 -18.76
C LYS A 267 -46.06 -40.15 -18.94
N ASN A 268 -45.73 -41.10 -19.81
CA ASN A 268 -44.33 -41.46 -20.12
C ASN A 268 -43.58 -40.33 -20.83
N ASN A 269 -44.30 -39.47 -21.56
CA ASN A 269 -43.71 -38.33 -22.27
C ASN A 269 -43.40 -37.13 -21.37
N LEU A 270 -43.88 -37.09 -20.13
CA LEU A 270 -43.51 -36.06 -19.15
C LEU A 270 -41.99 -36.03 -18.98
N ASP A 271 -41.42 -34.82 -19.02
CA ASP A 271 -39.97 -34.63 -19.12
C ASP A 271 -39.37 -33.74 -18.04
N GLY A 272 -40.08 -33.51 -16.94
CA GLY A 272 -39.56 -32.73 -15.81
C GLY A 272 -38.27 -33.30 -15.24
N THR A 273 -38.11 -34.62 -15.15
CA THR A 273 -36.88 -35.25 -14.65
C THR A 273 -35.70 -34.98 -15.60
N ARG A 274 -35.90 -35.15 -16.91
CA ARG A 274 -34.87 -34.84 -17.92
C ARG A 274 -34.48 -33.36 -17.88
N LEU A 275 -35.48 -32.46 -17.72
CA LEU A 275 -35.24 -31.02 -17.64
C LEU A 275 -34.48 -30.65 -16.36
N LEU A 276 -34.76 -31.29 -15.23
CA LEU A 276 -34.00 -31.12 -13.99
C LEU A 276 -32.53 -31.54 -14.16
N ASP A 277 -32.27 -32.69 -14.77
CA ASP A 277 -30.92 -33.15 -15.04
C ASP A 277 -30.15 -32.19 -15.96
N GLN A 278 -30.83 -31.68 -17.00
CA GLN A 278 -30.28 -30.69 -17.91
C GLN A 278 -30.00 -29.35 -17.19
N ALA A 279 -30.90 -28.90 -16.32
CA ALA A 279 -30.70 -27.70 -15.50
C ALA A 279 -29.49 -27.86 -14.57
N LYS A 280 -29.34 -29.02 -13.91
CA LYS A 280 -28.17 -29.31 -13.06
C LYS A 280 -26.87 -29.30 -13.84
N GLN A 281 -26.84 -29.93 -15.02
CA GLN A 281 -25.65 -29.92 -15.88
C GLN A 281 -25.29 -28.50 -16.34
N THR A 282 -26.28 -27.72 -16.75
CA THR A 282 -26.09 -26.33 -17.19
C THR A 282 -25.58 -25.45 -16.05
N ALA A 283 -26.19 -25.53 -14.87
CA ALA A 283 -25.75 -24.79 -13.69
C ALA A 283 -24.31 -25.14 -13.28
N LYS A 284 -23.92 -26.42 -13.34
CA LYS A 284 -22.53 -26.84 -13.09
C LYS A 284 -21.54 -26.28 -14.11
N GLN A 285 -21.87 -26.31 -15.40
CA GLN A 285 -21.01 -25.73 -16.43
C GLN A 285 -20.82 -24.23 -16.23
N GLN A 286 -21.89 -23.50 -15.92
CA GLN A 286 -21.78 -22.08 -15.63
C GLN A 286 -20.98 -21.79 -14.36
N LEU A 287 -21.19 -22.56 -13.29
CA LEU A 287 -20.41 -22.46 -12.06
C LEU A 287 -18.91 -22.70 -12.30
N ASN A 288 -18.57 -23.65 -13.18
CA ASN A 288 -17.17 -23.90 -13.54
C ASN A 288 -16.53 -22.68 -14.22
N ASN A 289 -17.28 -21.95 -15.05
CA ASN A 289 -16.82 -20.76 -15.77
C ASN A 289 -16.68 -19.50 -14.88
N MET A 290 -17.18 -19.51 -13.65
CA MET A 290 -17.01 -18.41 -12.70
C MET A 290 -15.55 -18.36 -12.21
N THR A 291 -14.89 -17.22 -12.33
CA THR A 291 -13.42 -17.11 -12.11
C THR A 291 -13.05 -16.51 -10.76
N HIS A 292 -13.98 -15.92 -10.01
CA HIS A 292 -13.66 -15.19 -8.78
C HIS A 292 -13.94 -15.99 -7.52
N LEU A 293 -14.88 -16.94 -7.58
CA LEU A 293 -15.19 -17.87 -6.50
C LEU A 293 -13.98 -18.70 -6.06
N THR A 294 -13.90 -19.00 -4.76
CA THR A 294 -12.93 -19.96 -4.23
C THR A 294 -13.33 -21.40 -4.56
N THR A 295 -12.38 -22.33 -4.51
CA THR A 295 -12.63 -23.77 -4.69
C THR A 295 -13.66 -24.29 -3.69
N ALA A 296 -13.60 -23.83 -2.43
CA ALA A 296 -14.54 -24.22 -1.40
C ALA A 296 -15.96 -23.70 -1.68
N GLN A 297 -16.10 -22.46 -2.17
CA GLN A 297 -17.40 -21.89 -2.58
C GLN A 297 -18.00 -22.67 -3.76
N LYS A 298 -17.18 -22.99 -4.79
CA LYS A 298 -17.62 -23.82 -5.92
C LYS A 298 -18.07 -25.21 -5.46
N THR A 299 -17.37 -25.81 -4.51
CA THR A 299 -17.73 -27.11 -3.94
C THR A 299 -19.09 -27.04 -3.23
N ASN A 300 -19.31 -26.01 -2.40
CA ASN A 300 -20.58 -25.80 -1.71
C ASN A 300 -21.75 -25.62 -2.70
N LEU A 301 -21.58 -24.77 -3.71
CA LEU A 301 -22.59 -24.52 -4.74
C LEU A 301 -22.86 -25.77 -5.59
N THR A 302 -21.82 -26.56 -5.90
CA THR A 302 -21.98 -27.84 -6.60
C THR A 302 -22.87 -28.80 -5.80
N ASN A 303 -22.67 -28.86 -4.48
CA ASN A 303 -23.51 -29.68 -3.60
C ASN A 303 -24.96 -29.18 -3.58
N GLN A 304 -25.18 -27.85 -3.52
CA GLN A 304 -26.52 -27.28 -3.60
C GLN A 304 -27.21 -27.60 -4.94
N ILE A 305 -26.50 -27.50 -6.06
CA ILE A 305 -27.02 -27.88 -7.39
C ILE A 305 -27.39 -29.36 -7.43
N ASN A 306 -26.53 -30.24 -6.89
CA ASN A 306 -26.80 -31.68 -6.83
C ASN A 306 -28.06 -32.01 -6.02
N SER A 307 -28.25 -31.32 -4.89
CA SER A 307 -29.39 -31.49 -3.98
C SER A 307 -30.68 -30.82 -4.50
N GLY A 308 -30.62 -29.99 -5.53
CA GLY A 308 -31.81 -29.35 -6.10
C GLY A 308 -32.84 -30.39 -6.58
N THR A 309 -34.09 -30.24 -6.16
CA THR A 309 -35.17 -31.18 -6.47
C THR A 309 -36.11 -30.69 -7.57
N THR A 310 -35.98 -29.43 -8.01
CA THR A 310 -36.77 -28.85 -9.10
C THR A 310 -35.92 -27.97 -10.00
N VAL A 311 -36.34 -27.79 -11.25
CA VAL A 311 -35.65 -26.91 -12.23
C VAL A 311 -35.53 -25.49 -11.67
N ALA A 312 -36.62 -24.96 -11.10
CA ALA A 312 -36.65 -23.63 -10.49
C ALA A 312 -35.64 -23.51 -9.33
N GLY A 313 -35.56 -24.51 -8.45
CA GLY A 313 -34.61 -24.52 -7.33
C GLY A 313 -33.15 -24.51 -7.80
N VAL A 314 -32.83 -25.24 -8.86
CA VAL A 314 -31.48 -25.22 -9.46
C VAL A 314 -31.14 -23.85 -10.05
N HIS A 315 -32.08 -23.19 -10.74
CA HIS A 315 -31.89 -21.83 -11.24
C HIS A 315 -31.68 -20.81 -10.10
N THR A 316 -32.35 -20.97 -8.95
CA THR A 316 -32.10 -20.12 -7.78
C THR A 316 -30.65 -20.27 -7.29
N VAL A 317 -30.12 -21.49 -7.19
CA VAL A 317 -28.72 -21.73 -6.80
C VAL A 317 -27.75 -21.08 -7.80
N GLN A 318 -28.04 -21.19 -9.10
CA GLN A 318 -27.24 -20.56 -10.16
C GLN A 318 -27.26 -19.02 -10.06
N SER A 319 -28.41 -18.42 -9.75
CA SER A 319 -28.51 -16.97 -9.51
C SER A 319 -27.69 -16.55 -8.28
N ASN A 320 -27.79 -17.31 -7.19
CA ASN A 320 -26.99 -17.07 -5.98
C ASN A 320 -25.48 -17.19 -6.25
N ALA A 321 -25.07 -18.15 -7.08
CA ALA A 321 -23.69 -18.31 -7.51
C ALA A 321 -23.17 -17.09 -8.28
N ASN A 322 -23.97 -16.51 -9.18
CA ASN A 322 -23.61 -15.28 -9.89
C ASN A 322 -23.42 -14.10 -8.93
N THR A 323 -24.36 -13.89 -8.00
CA THR A 323 -24.26 -12.81 -6.99
C THR A 323 -23.02 -12.99 -6.10
N LEU A 324 -22.72 -14.23 -5.71
CA LEU A 324 -21.53 -14.54 -4.91
C LEU A 324 -20.23 -14.29 -5.70
N ASP A 325 -20.17 -14.67 -6.97
CA ASP A 325 -19.01 -14.44 -7.83
C ASP A 325 -18.75 -12.94 -8.01
N GLN A 326 -19.80 -12.13 -8.19
CA GLN A 326 -19.68 -10.67 -8.25
C GLN A 326 -19.13 -10.08 -6.95
N ALA A 327 -19.62 -10.51 -5.79
CA ALA A 327 -19.09 -10.05 -4.50
C ALA A 327 -17.62 -10.44 -4.32
N MET A 328 -17.24 -11.66 -4.73
CA MET A 328 -15.85 -12.11 -4.71
C MET A 328 -14.96 -11.32 -5.67
N ASN A 329 -15.46 -10.94 -6.84
CA ASN A 329 -14.75 -10.05 -7.75
C ASN A 329 -14.47 -8.68 -7.08
N THR A 330 -15.49 -8.08 -6.45
CA THR A 330 -15.34 -6.82 -5.70
C THR A 330 -14.29 -6.93 -4.59
N LEU A 331 -14.30 -8.03 -3.83
CA LEU A 331 -13.31 -8.28 -2.78
C LEU A 331 -11.89 -8.46 -3.34
N ARG A 332 -11.73 -9.18 -4.46
CA ARG A 332 -10.41 -9.34 -5.11
C ARG A 332 -9.89 -8.02 -5.65
N GLN A 333 -10.76 -7.19 -6.21
CA GLN A 333 -10.40 -5.86 -6.72
C GLN A 333 -9.96 -4.92 -5.59
N SER A 334 -10.59 -4.98 -4.42
CA SER A 334 -10.21 -4.09 -3.31
C SER A 334 -8.77 -4.31 -2.82
N ILE A 335 -8.24 -5.53 -2.95
CA ILE A 335 -6.86 -5.87 -2.55
C ILE A 335 -5.88 -5.95 -3.73
N ALA A 336 -6.32 -5.78 -4.97
CA ALA A 336 -5.47 -5.96 -6.16
C ALA A 336 -4.26 -5.02 -6.18
N ASN A 337 -4.38 -3.83 -5.59
CA ASN A 337 -3.34 -2.82 -5.51
C ASN A 337 -2.67 -2.74 -4.13
N ASN A 338 -2.67 -3.82 -3.35
CA ASN A 338 -2.12 -3.83 -2.00
C ASN A 338 -0.65 -3.39 -1.96
N ASP A 339 0.20 -4.00 -2.79
CA ASP A 339 1.64 -3.70 -2.81
C ASP A 339 1.91 -2.25 -3.24
N ALA A 340 1.19 -1.77 -4.26
CA ALA A 340 1.27 -0.38 -4.71
C ALA A 340 0.81 0.60 -3.62
N THR A 341 -0.23 0.24 -2.87
CA THR A 341 -0.72 1.04 -1.73
C THR A 341 0.33 1.07 -0.62
N LYS A 342 0.97 -0.06 -0.28
CA LYS A 342 2.03 -0.11 0.73
C LYS A 342 3.32 0.63 0.35
N ALA A 343 3.56 0.81 -0.95
CA ALA A 343 4.69 1.59 -1.45
C ALA A 343 4.39 3.10 -1.57
N SER A 344 3.12 3.52 -1.47
CA SER A 344 2.72 4.91 -1.65
C SER A 344 3.12 5.77 -0.45
N GLU A 345 3.24 7.08 -0.71
CA GLU A 345 3.43 8.10 0.33
C GLU A 345 2.34 8.01 1.41
N ASP A 346 1.07 7.94 0.98
CA ASP A 346 -0.10 7.85 1.86
C ASP A 346 0.04 6.73 2.89
N TYR A 347 0.59 5.56 2.51
CA TYR A 347 0.79 4.47 3.45
C TYR A 347 2.05 4.65 4.28
N VAL A 348 3.23 4.85 3.66
CA VAL A 348 4.50 4.72 4.40
C VAL A 348 4.66 5.84 5.43
N ASP A 349 4.12 7.03 5.16
CA ASP A 349 4.16 8.16 6.10
C ASP A 349 2.85 8.32 6.91
N ALA A 350 1.85 7.43 6.75
CA ALA A 350 0.64 7.45 7.57
C ALA A 350 0.91 7.13 9.04
N ASN A 351 -0.06 7.47 9.88
CA ASN A 351 -0.04 7.06 11.28
C ASN A 351 -0.12 5.53 11.41
N ASN A 352 0.56 4.99 12.41
CA ASN A 352 0.68 3.55 12.63
C ASN A 352 -0.68 2.84 12.83
N ASP A 353 -1.65 3.50 13.47
CA ASP A 353 -3.01 2.98 13.65
C ASP A 353 -3.76 2.83 12.31
N LYS A 354 -3.59 3.80 11.40
CA LYS A 354 -4.18 3.76 10.04
C LYS A 354 -3.53 2.69 9.17
N GLN A 355 -2.19 2.55 9.22
CA GLN A 355 -1.48 1.44 8.57
C GLN A 355 -1.98 0.09 9.08
N THR A 356 -2.12 -0.05 10.40
CA THR A 356 -2.63 -1.27 11.04
C THR A 356 -4.06 -1.58 10.62
N ALA A 357 -4.94 -0.58 10.58
CA ALA A 357 -6.32 -0.75 10.13
C ALA A 357 -6.39 -1.24 8.68
N TYR A 358 -5.59 -0.66 7.78
CA TYR A 358 -5.50 -1.11 6.39
C TYR A 358 -4.99 -2.55 6.28
N ASN A 359 -3.88 -2.88 6.96
CA ASN A 359 -3.32 -4.23 6.96
C ASN A 359 -4.31 -5.28 7.49
N ASN A 360 -5.03 -4.97 8.56
CA ASN A 360 -6.04 -5.85 9.14
C ASN A 360 -7.24 -6.07 8.19
N ALA A 361 -7.68 -5.02 7.49
CA ALA A 361 -8.75 -5.13 6.51
C ALA A 361 -8.33 -6.02 5.31
N VAL A 362 -7.10 -5.84 4.81
CA VAL A 362 -6.53 -6.68 3.75
C VAL A 362 -6.42 -8.14 4.21
N ALA A 363 -5.87 -8.40 5.40
CA ALA A 363 -5.75 -9.75 5.94
C ALA A 363 -7.13 -10.44 6.11
N ALA A 364 -8.15 -9.69 6.51
CA ALA A 364 -9.52 -10.21 6.59
C ALA A 364 -10.10 -10.57 5.21
N ALA A 365 -9.81 -9.77 4.17
CA ALA A 365 -10.18 -10.08 2.79
C ALA A 365 -9.44 -11.32 2.26
N GLU A 366 -8.13 -11.42 2.53
CA GLU A 366 -7.30 -12.58 2.16
C GLU A 366 -7.78 -13.86 2.84
N THR A 367 -8.24 -13.79 4.09
CA THR A 367 -8.80 -14.94 4.81
C THR A 367 -10.01 -15.53 4.06
N ILE A 368 -10.89 -14.69 3.53
CA ILE A 368 -12.03 -15.13 2.72
C ILE A 368 -11.57 -15.71 1.38
N ILE A 369 -10.65 -15.03 0.70
CA ILE A 369 -10.13 -15.41 -0.62
C ILE A 369 -9.40 -16.76 -0.58
N ASN A 370 -8.66 -17.02 0.50
CA ASN A 370 -7.84 -18.21 0.69
C ASN A 370 -8.56 -19.31 1.48
N ALA A 371 -9.85 -19.15 1.79
CA ALA A 371 -10.62 -20.13 2.54
C ALA A 371 -10.76 -21.44 1.76
N ASN A 372 -10.14 -22.50 2.27
CA ASN A 372 -10.16 -23.85 1.68
C ASN A 372 -11.25 -24.76 2.26
N SER A 373 -11.85 -24.37 3.39
CA SER A 373 -12.95 -25.08 4.07
C SER A 373 -13.86 -24.07 4.75
N ASN A 374 -15.15 -24.37 4.90
CA ASN A 374 -16.16 -23.48 5.49
C ASN A 374 -16.09 -22.04 4.90
N PRO A 375 -16.24 -21.91 3.57
CA PRO A 375 -16.13 -20.60 2.93
C PRO A 375 -17.26 -19.68 3.42
N GLU A 376 -16.97 -18.38 3.44
CA GLU A 376 -18.04 -17.37 3.52
C GLU A 376 -18.88 -17.45 2.25
N MET A 377 -20.19 -17.61 2.42
CA MET A 377 -21.17 -17.77 1.33
C MET A 377 -22.12 -16.57 1.23
N ASN A 378 -22.06 -15.63 2.17
CA ASN A 378 -22.89 -14.43 2.20
C ASN A 378 -22.26 -13.30 1.38
N PRO A 379 -22.85 -12.91 0.22
CA PRO A 379 -22.31 -11.83 -0.61
C PRO A 379 -22.22 -10.49 0.12
N SER A 380 -23.17 -10.18 1.02
CA SER A 380 -23.17 -8.93 1.77
C SER A 380 -21.98 -8.84 2.73
N THR A 381 -21.63 -9.93 3.41
CA THR A 381 -20.44 -9.99 4.27
C THR A 381 -19.16 -9.77 3.47
N ILE A 382 -19.06 -10.39 2.30
CA ILE A 382 -17.91 -10.27 1.39
C ILE A 382 -17.76 -8.82 0.89
N THR A 383 -18.86 -8.20 0.46
CA THR A 383 -18.87 -6.79 0.03
C THR A 383 -18.47 -5.84 1.16
N GLN A 384 -18.98 -6.05 2.39
CA GLN A 384 -18.58 -5.24 3.55
C GLN A 384 -17.07 -5.33 3.83
N LYS A 385 -16.45 -6.50 3.63
CA LYS A 385 -14.99 -6.64 3.75
C LYS A 385 -14.25 -5.86 2.67
N ALA A 386 -14.75 -5.85 1.43
CA ALA A 386 -14.19 -5.03 0.37
C ALA A 386 -14.28 -3.53 0.70
N GLU A 387 -15.43 -3.07 1.22
CA GLU A 387 -15.65 -1.69 1.67
C GLU A 387 -14.72 -1.30 2.82
N GLN A 388 -14.44 -2.21 3.77
CA GLN A 388 -13.49 -1.99 4.85
C GLN A 388 -12.06 -1.78 4.32
N VAL A 389 -11.63 -2.56 3.32
CA VAL A 389 -10.33 -2.34 2.67
C VAL A 389 -10.28 -0.96 2.01
N ASN A 390 -11.31 -0.59 1.24
CA ASN A 390 -11.34 0.70 0.56
C ASN A 390 -11.39 1.88 1.54
N SER A 391 -12.19 1.79 2.61
CA SER A 391 -12.32 2.85 3.61
C SER A 391 -11.03 3.03 4.40
N SER A 392 -10.38 1.94 4.80
CA SER A 392 -9.08 2.00 5.49
C SER A 392 -7.96 2.49 4.58
N LYS A 393 -8.01 2.18 3.29
CA LYS A 393 -7.10 2.74 2.27
C LYS A 393 -7.26 4.26 2.16
N THR A 394 -8.48 4.77 2.02
CA THR A 394 -8.74 6.22 1.95
C THR A 394 -8.39 6.94 3.26
N ALA A 395 -8.41 6.23 4.39
CA ALA A 395 -8.05 6.79 5.68
C ALA A 395 -6.54 6.94 5.91
N LEU A 396 -5.69 6.37 5.03
CA LEU A 396 -4.25 6.58 5.06
C LEU A 396 -3.95 8.08 4.83
N ASN A 397 -3.06 8.65 5.64
CA ASN A 397 -2.86 10.09 5.78
C ASN A 397 -1.39 10.52 5.67
N GLY A 398 -0.58 9.76 4.94
CA GLY A 398 0.85 10.05 4.79
C GLY A 398 1.13 11.37 4.08
N ASP A 399 0.29 11.76 3.11
CA ASP A 399 0.34 13.04 2.42
C ASP A 399 0.03 14.23 3.36
N GLU A 400 -1.00 14.12 4.21
CA GLU A 400 -1.33 15.10 5.24
C GLU A 400 -0.17 15.25 6.24
N ASN A 401 0.43 14.13 6.63
CA ASN A 401 1.60 14.10 7.50
C ASN A 401 2.81 14.76 6.82
N LEU A 402 3.05 14.52 5.53
CA LEU A 402 4.11 15.18 4.78
C LEU A 402 3.87 16.70 4.71
N ALA A 403 2.66 17.12 4.38
CA ALA A 403 2.29 18.54 4.32
C ALA A 403 2.52 19.22 5.68
N THR A 404 2.11 18.57 6.77
CA THR A 404 2.32 19.04 8.14
C THR A 404 3.81 19.12 8.48
N ALA A 405 4.60 18.09 8.14
CA ALA A 405 6.04 18.09 8.36
C ALA A 405 6.72 19.23 7.59
N LYS A 406 6.36 19.45 6.32
CA LYS A 406 6.88 20.57 5.50
C LYS A 406 6.56 21.92 6.13
N GLN A 407 5.33 22.11 6.59
CA GLN A 407 4.92 23.35 7.24
C GLN A 407 5.69 23.58 8.54
N ASN A 408 5.80 22.55 9.38
CA ASN A 408 6.55 22.61 10.63
C ASN A 408 8.03 22.90 10.41
N ALA A 409 8.65 22.28 9.40
CA ALA A 409 10.03 22.56 9.03
C ALA A 409 10.19 24.01 8.55
N LYS A 410 9.32 24.52 7.68
CA LYS A 410 9.34 25.93 7.23
C LYS A 410 9.19 26.90 8.41
N THR A 411 8.29 26.63 9.33
CA THR A 411 8.15 27.40 10.58
C THR A 411 9.43 27.35 11.41
N TYR A 412 10.04 26.18 11.54
CA TYR A 412 11.31 26.02 12.24
C TYR A 412 12.45 26.82 11.60
N LEU A 413 12.56 26.84 10.27
CA LEU A 413 13.55 27.67 9.57
C LEU A 413 13.39 29.16 9.86
N ASN A 414 12.18 29.62 10.22
CA ASN A 414 11.97 31.01 10.61
C ASN A 414 12.55 31.35 11.99
N THR A 415 12.81 30.36 12.84
CA THR A 415 13.44 30.57 14.15
C THR A 415 14.97 30.63 14.07
N LEU A 416 15.56 30.25 12.93
CA LEU A 416 17.02 30.26 12.71
C LEU A 416 17.51 31.67 12.41
N THR A 417 18.47 32.15 13.20
CA THR A 417 18.89 33.56 13.19
C THR A 417 20.20 33.80 12.45
N SER A 418 21.03 32.78 12.26
CA SER A 418 22.42 32.92 11.79
C SER A 418 22.57 32.66 10.28
N ILE A 419 21.80 31.74 9.70
CA ILE A 419 21.84 31.45 8.25
C ILE A 419 21.47 32.65 7.37
N THR A 420 22.00 32.76 6.16
CA THR A 420 21.64 33.82 5.19
C THR A 420 20.28 33.57 4.55
N ASP A 421 19.71 34.61 3.93
CA ASP A 421 18.46 34.50 3.16
C ASP A 421 18.63 33.53 1.98
N ALA A 422 19.81 33.51 1.33
CA ALA A 422 20.11 32.56 0.26
C ALA A 422 20.14 31.10 0.75
N GLN A 423 20.77 30.83 1.90
CA GLN A 423 20.78 29.52 2.54
C GLN A 423 19.37 29.09 2.95
N LYS A 424 18.62 30.00 3.58
CA LYS A 424 17.25 29.75 4.01
C LYS A 424 16.32 29.43 2.83
N ASN A 425 16.41 30.19 1.73
CA ASN A 425 15.64 29.94 0.52
C ASN A 425 15.97 28.59 -0.14
N ASN A 426 17.25 28.20 -0.13
CA ASN A 426 17.66 26.88 -0.61
C ASN A 426 17.07 25.76 0.26
N LEU A 427 17.12 25.88 1.58
CA LEU A 427 16.52 24.90 2.51
C LEU A 427 14.98 24.85 2.38
N ILE A 428 14.30 25.98 2.19
CA ILE A 428 12.85 26.02 1.89
C ILE A 428 12.53 25.27 0.60
N SER A 429 13.38 25.40 -0.43
CA SER A 429 13.22 24.67 -1.69
C SER A 429 13.40 23.17 -1.49
N GLN A 430 14.44 22.76 -0.75
CA GLN A 430 14.66 21.35 -0.39
C GLN A 430 13.47 20.76 0.39
N ILE A 431 12.95 21.46 1.41
CA ILE A 431 11.74 21.05 2.15
C ILE A 431 10.54 20.91 1.21
N SER A 432 10.34 21.85 0.30
CA SER A 432 9.21 21.82 -0.62
C SER A 432 9.30 20.63 -1.59
N SER A 433 10.52 20.28 -2.03
CA SER A 433 10.81 19.15 -2.92
C SER A 433 10.82 17.78 -2.25
N ALA A 434 10.97 17.71 -0.92
CA ALA A 434 10.99 16.44 -0.20
C ALA A 434 9.67 15.69 -0.43
N THR A 435 9.76 14.40 -0.78
CA THR A 435 8.58 13.57 -1.07
C THR A 435 8.15 12.72 0.13
N ARG A 436 8.87 12.81 1.26
CA ARG A 436 8.69 11.95 2.44
C ARG A 436 8.95 12.73 3.72
N VAL A 437 8.27 12.36 4.81
CA VAL A 437 8.40 13.01 6.13
C VAL A 437 9.86 12.94 6.62
N SER A 438 10.50 11.78 6.50
CA SER A 438 11.91 11.58 6.87
C SER A 438 12.88 12.46 6.08
N GLY A 439 12.57 12.72 4.80
CA GLY A 439 13.33 13.66 3.96
C GLY A 439 13.21 15.10 4.47
N VAL A 440 12.00 15.52 4.88
CA VAL A 440 11.80 16.83 5.50
C VAL A 440 12.58 16.96 6.81
N ASP A 441 12.55 15.93 7.67
CA ASP A 441 13.30 15.92 8.93
C ASP A 441 14.81 16.00 8.70
N THR A 442 15.33 15.34 7.67
CA THR A 442 16.74 15.43 7.28
C THR A 442 17.12 16.86 6.90
N VAL A 443 16.31 17.54 6.09
CA VAL A 443 16.56 18.94 5.71
C VAL A 443 16.48 19.86 6.94
N LYS A 444 15.54 19.61 7.86
CA LYS A 444 15.44 20.34 9.12
C LYS A 444 16.70 20.20 9.96
N GLN A 445 17.27 19.00 10.10
CA GLN A 445 18.53 18.78 10.82
C GLN A 445 19.71 19.47 10.13
N ASN A 446 19.79 19.41 8.80
CA ASN A 446 20.82 20.12 8.04
C ASN A 446 20.73 21.64 8.25
N ALA A 447 19.51 22.19 8.32
CA ALA A 447 19.31 23.60 8.64
C ALA A 447 19.84 23.97 10.03
N GLN A 448 19.65 23.09 11.04
CA GLN A 448 20.19 23.28 12.39
C GLN A 448 21.70 23.34 12.42
N HIS A 449 22.36 22.37 11.79
CA HIS A 449 23.82 22.32 11.75
C HIS A 449 24.41 23.51 10.97
N LEU A 450 23.79 23.91 9.87
CA LEU A 450 24.21 25.07 9.11
C LEU A 450 24.07 26.36 9.92
N ASP A 451 22.97 26.55 10.65
CA ASP A 451 22.77 27.72 11.52
C ASP A 451 23.83 27.78 12.62
N GLN A 452 24.14 26.64 13.25
CA GLN A 452 25.20 26.57 14.26
C GLN A 452 26.58 26.90 13.67
N ALA A 453 26.91 26.40 12.48
CA ALA A 453 28.17 26.73 11.81
C ALA A 453 28.28 28.23 11.50
N MET A 454 27.18 28.84 11.05
CA MET A 454 27.10 30.29 10.80
C MET A 454 27.25 31.10 12.09
N ALA A 455 26.60 30.69 13.19
CA ALA A 455 26.78 31.32 14.50
C ALA A 455 28.23 31.24 14.98
N ASN A 456 28.90 30.10 14.78
CA ASN A 456 30.30 29.92 15.12
C ASN A 456 31.22 30.82 14.28
N LEU A 457 30.94 30.97 12.97
CA LEU A 457 31.67 31.90 12.10
C LEU A 457 31.51 33.35 12.58
N GLN A 458 30.29 33.76 12.94
CA GLN A 458 30.02 35.08 13.51
C GLN A 458 30.83 35.31 14.79
N ASN A 459 30.80 34.35 15.71
CA ASN A 459 31.59 34.42 16.94
C ASN A 459 33.10 34.50 16.69
N GLY A 460 33.60 33.78 15.68
CA GLY A 460 35.02 33.82 15.28
C GLY A 460 35.51 35.20 14.85
N ILE A 461 34.62 36.05 14.32
CA ILE A 461 34.97 37.40 13.85
C ILE A 461 34.58 38.53 14.82
N ASN A 462 33.81 38.26 15.88
CA ASN A 462 33.31 39.29 16.80
C ASN A 462 34.43 40.13 17.44
N ASN A 463 35.60 39.54 17.64
CA ASN A 463 36.75 40.21 18.24
C ASN A 463 37.66 40.90 17.21
N GLU A 464 37.20 41.13 15.97
CA GLU A 464 37.99 41.77 14.90
C GLU A 464 38.65 43.07 15.37
N SER A 465 37.87 43.98 15.96
CA SER A 465 38.34 45.30 16.38
C SER A 465 39.44 45.22 17.45
N GLN A 466 39.28 44.30 18.40
CA GLN A 466 40.25 44.04 19.46
C GLN A 466 41.54 43.43 18.92
N VAL A 467 41.44 42.53 17.94
CA VAL A 467 42.63 41.98 17.26
C VAL A 467 43.35 43.09 16.51
N LYS A 468 42.63 43.92 15.73
CA LYS A 468 43.21 45.01 14.93
C LYS A 468 43.86 46.12 15.76
N SER A 469 43.38 46.36 16.99
CA SER A 469 43.98 47.33 17.90
C SER A 469 45.20 46.79 18.67
N SER A 470 45.38 45.47 18.68
CA SER A 470 46.52 44.84 19.37
C SER A 470 47.84 45.08 18.64
N GLU A 471 48.94 45.20 19.40
CA GLU A 471 50.29 45.30 18.80
C GLU A 471 50.67 44.03 18.05
N LYS A 472 50.13 42.87 18.45
CA LYS A 472 50.30 41.61 17.72
C LYS A 472 49.83 41.72 16.26
N TYR A 473 48.79 42.53 15.99
CA TYR A 473 48.38 42.87 14.63
C TYR A 473 49.18 44.04 14.07
N ARG A 474 49.24 45.19 14.76
CA ARG A 474 49.81 46.44 14.23
C ARG A 474 51.28 46.33 13.82
N ASP A 475 52.07 45.57 14.59
CA ASP A 475 53.50 45.35 14.32
C ASP A 475 53.77 44.10 13.45
N ALA A 476 52.74 43.30 13.15
CA ALA A 476 52.88 42.11 12.29
C ALA A 476 53.36 42.48 10.88
N ASP A 477 53.81 41.47 10.12
CA ASP A 477 54.11 41.67 8.71
C ASP A 477 52.86 42.02 7.91
N THR A 478 53.02 42.92 6.93
CA THR A 478 51.93 43.43 6.12
C THR A 478 51.16 42.33 5.40
N ASN A 479 51.83 41.26 4.94
CA ASN A 479 51.15 40.11 4.32
C ASN A 479 50.28 39.35 5.33
N LYS A 480 50.73 39.18 6.58
CA LYS A 480 49.96 38.51 7.64
C LYS A 480 48.76 39.35 8.09
N GLN A 481 48.91 40.67 8.17
CA GLN A 481 47.80 41.61 8.38
C GLN A 481 46.76 41.45 7.27
N GLN A 482 47.22 41.46 6.01
CA GLN A 482 46.36 41.33 4.84
C GLN A 482 45.66 39.97 4.77
N GLU A 483 46.33 38.87 5.13
CA GLU A 483 45.73 37.53 5.22
C GLU A 483 44.59 37.48 6.23
N TYR A 484 44.77 38.09 7.42
CA TYR A 484 43.73 38.21 8.43
C TYR A 484 42.57 39.09 7.94
N ASP A 485 42.87 40.27 7.38
CA ASP A 485 41.85 41.17 6.82
C ASP A 485 41.03 40.52 5.71
N ASN A 486 41.68 39.78 4.81
CA ASN A 486 41.01 39.04 3.75
C ASN A 486 40.13 37.92 4.31
N ALA A 487 40.61 37.17 5.32
CA ALA A 487 39.82 36.13 5.97
C ALA A 487 38.57 36.70 6.67
N ILE A 488 38.72 37.83 7.37
CA ILE A 488 37.59 38.55 7.97
C ILE A 488 36.60 39.06 6.91
N THR A 489 37.10 39.62 5.82
CA THR A 489 36.27 40.12 4.71
C THR A 489 35.47 38.99 4.08
N ALA A 490 36.10 37.84 3.81
CA ALA A 490 35.42 36.64 3.31
C ALA A 490 34.37 36.12 4.30
N ALA A 491 34.69 36.05 5.59
CA ALA A 491 33.74 35.64 6.62
C ALA A 491 32.53 36.59 6.70
N LYS A 492 32.74 37.91 6.65
CA LYS A 492 31.66 38.91 6.60
C LYS A 492 30.79 38.78 5.35
N ALA A 493 31.39 38.46 4.20
CA ALA A 493 30.63 38.21 2.97
C ALA A 493 29.73 36.98 3.10
N ILE A 494 30.21 35.90 3.74
CA ILE A 494 29.41 34.70 4.04
C ILE A 494 28.28 35.03 5.03
N LEU A 495 28.58 35.78 6.10
CA LEU A 495 27.64 36.11 7.19
C LEU A 495 26.58 37.14 6.81
N ASN A 496 26.74 37.87 5.71
CA ASN A 496 25.80 38.92 5.35
C ASN A 496 24.40 38.33 5.13
N LYS A 497 23.43 38.75 5.95
CA LYS A 497 22.10 38.13 5.98
C LYS A 497 21.40 38.18 4.63
N SER A 498 21.42 39.32 3.95
CA SER A 498 20.66 39.56 2.72
C SER A 498 21.42 39.23 1.44
N THR A 499 22.74 39.40 1.43
CA THR A 499 23.58 39.24 0.24
C THR A 499 24.56 38.08 0.31
N GLY A 500 24.69 37.43 1.47
CA GLY A 500 25.58 36.30 1.64
C GLY A 500 25.11 35.10 0.83
N PRO A 501 26.04 34.36 0.17
CA PRO A 501 25.67 33.28 -0.74
C PRO A 501 25.10 32.06 0.00
N ASN A 502 24.54 31.12 -0.76
CA ASN A 502 24.16 29.79 -0.27
C ASN A 502 25.41 28.93 0.02
N THR A 503 26.16 29.30 1.06
CA THR A 503 27.41 28.64 1.44
C THR A 503 27.10 27.32 2.13
N ALA A 504 27.68 26.21 1.68
CA ALA A 504 27.52 24.92 2.33
C ALA A 504 28.18 24.89 3.72
N GLN A 505 27.68 24.05 4.63
CA GLN A 505 28.14 23.98 6.02
C GLN A 505 29.67 23.83 6.14
N ASN A 506 30.26 22.88 5.42
CA ASN A 506 31.70 22.63 5.42
C ASN A 506 32.52 23.86 4.95
N ALA A 507 31.99 24.64 4.02
CA ALA A 507 32.64 25.86 3.55
C ALA A 507 32.54 27.01 4.56
N VAL A 508 31.44 27.08 5.33
CA VAL A 508 31.31 28.00 6.49
C VAL A 508 32.36 27.64 7.55
N GLU A 509 32.49 26.35 7.88
CA GLU A 509 33.48 25.86 8.84
C GLU A 509 34.92 26.12 8.36
N ALA A 510 35.20 25.94 7.06
CA ALA A 510 36.50 26.27 6.47
C ALA A 510 36.82 27.77 6.54
N ALA A 511 35.83 28.65 6.36
CA ALA A 511 36.01 30.09 6.51
C ALA A 511 36.38 30.46 7.95
N LEU A 512 35.73 29.84 8.95
CA LEU A 512 36.06 30.03 10.36
C LEU A 512 37.49 29.56 10.65
N GLN A 513 37.87 28.39 10.13
CA GLN A 513 39.23 27.89 10.28
C GLN A 513 40.27 28.84 9.68
N ARG A 514 39.97 29.45 8.52
CA ARG A 514 40.85 30.43 7.88
C ARG A 514 41.02 31.70 8.71
N VAL A 515 39.94 32.21 9.32
CA VAL A 515 40.00 33.34 10.26
C VAL A 515 40.92 33.02 11.43
N ASN A 516 40.73 31.87 12.08
CA ASN A 516 41.55 31.46 13.23
C ASN A 516 43.02 31.30 12.84
N THR A 517 43.30 30.63 11.72
CA THR A 517 44.66 30.42 11.22
C THR A 517 45.38 31.74 10.93
N ALA A 518 44.70 32.68 10.25
CA ALA A 518 45.27 33.98 9.93
C ALA A 518 45.48 34.85 11.18
N LYS A 519 44.56 34.76 12.16
CA LYS A 519 44.70 35.44 13.47
C LYS A 519 45.91 34.93 14.24
N ASP A 520 46.11 33.62 14.30
CA ASP A 520 47.23 32.99 15.00
C ASP A 520 48.57 33.27 14.30
N ALA A 521 48.55 33.44 12.98
CA ALA A 521 49.72 33.75 12.18
C ALA A 521 50.24 35.18 12.36
N LEU A 522 49.48 36.10 12.95
CA LEU A 522 49.92 37.46 13.28
C LEU A 522 51.15 37.40 14.21
N ASN A 523 52.19 38.16 13.88
CA ASN A 523 53.53 38.01 14.46
C ASN A 523 54.14 39.30 15.00
N GLY A 524 53.34 40.33 15.32
CA GLY A 524 53.85 41.59 15.85
C GLY A 524 54.58 41.45 17.19
N ASP A 525 54.14 40.52 18.04
CA ASP A 525 54.81 40.13 19.28
C ASP A 525 56.20 39.52 19.04
N ALA A 526 56.30 38.59 18.08
CA ALA A 526 57.59 38.01 17.69
C ALA A 526 58.54 39.07 17.11
N LYS A 527 58.01 40.03 16.33
CA LYS A 527 58.79 41.14 15.78
C LYS A 527 59.27 42.10 16.85
N LEU A 528 58.44 42.41 17.84
CA LEU A 528 58.85 43.20 18.99
C LEU A 528 60.03 42.55 19.73
N ILE A 529 59.93 41.26 20.03
CA ILE A 529 61.02 40.51 20.69
C ILE A 529 62.29 40.54 19.84
N ALA A 530 62.19 40.32 18.53
CA ALA A 530 63.33 40.38 17.61
C ALA A 530 63.98 41.77 17.61
N ALA A 531 63.19 42.84 17.56
CA ALA A 531 63.67 44.21 17.60
C ALA A 531 64.33 44.56 18.95
N GLN A 532 63.73 44.15 20.07
CA GLN A 532 64.33 44.32 21.40
C GLN A 532 65.68 43.63 21.49
N ASN A 533 65.81 42.41 20.96
CA ASN A 533 67.07 41.68 20.93
C ASN A 533 68.10 42.37 20.03
N ALA A 534 67.71 42.81 18.84
CA ALA A 534 68.59 43.56 17.94
C ALA A 534 69.07 44.88 18.55
N ALA A 535 68.20 45.62 19.24
CA ALA A 535 68.55 46.84 19.95
C ALA A 535 69.49 46.58 21.15
N LYS A 536 69.31 45.49 21.90
CA LYS A 536 70.24 45.05 22.95
C LYS A 536 71.61 44.70 22.39
N GLN A 537 71.67 44.01 21.25
CA GLN A 537 72.92 43.73 20.55
C GLN A 537 73.62 45.02 20.09
N HIS A 538 72.86 45.95 19.50
CA HIS A 538 73.36 47.27 19.10
C HIS A 538 73.89 48.07 20.29
N LEU A 539 73.20 48.04 21.43
CA LEU A 539 73.70 48.66 22.66
C LEU A 539 75.07 48.10 23.05
N GLY A 540 75.29 46.79 22.85
CA GLY A 540 76.58 46.11 22.99
C GLY A 540 77.74 46.75 22.22
N THR A 541 77.47 47.39 21.07
CA THR A 541 78.51 48.00 20.22
C THR A 541 78.87 49.43 20.63
N LEU A 542 78.11 50.06 21.52
CA LEU A 542 78.38 51.42 22.01
C LEU A 542 79.59 51.43 22.96
N THR A 543 80.55 52.31 22.71
CA THR A 543 81.88 52.24 23.34
C THR A 543 82.13 53.32 24.39
N HIS A 544 81.27 54.34 24.50
CA HIS A 544 81.46 55.54 25.33
C HIS A 544 80.52 55.62 26.54
N ILE A 545 79.35 54.99 26.51
CA ILE A 545 78.46 54.89 27.69
C ILE A 545 79.05 54.05 28.85
N THR A 546 78.55 54.27 30.07
CA THR A 546 78.87 53.51 31.30
C THR A 546 78.02 52.26 31.44
N THR A 547 78.40 51.35 32.35
CA THR A 547 77.60 50.18 32.71
C THR A 547 76.22 50.58 33.26
N ALA A 548 76.13 51.63 34.07
CA ALA A 548 74.86 52.11 34.62
C ALA A 548 73.92 52.63 33.52
N GLN A 549 74.43 53.43 32.58
CA GLN A 549 73.67 53.90 31.41
C GLN A 549 73.24 52.74 30.51
N ARG A 550 74.13 51.76 30.29
CA ARG A 550 73.85 50.55 29.50
C ARG A 550 72.73 49.71 30.13
N ASN A 551 72.76 49.50 31.44
CA ASN A 551 71.73 48.73 32.14
C ASN A 551 70.37 49.40 32.07
N ASP A 552 70.32 50.73 32.26
CA ASP A 552 69.08 51.50 32.15
C ASP A 552 68.50 51.44 30.72
N LEU A 553 69.32 51.65 29.69
CA LEU A 553 68.90 51.50 28.29
C LEU A 553 68.45 50.08 27.96
N THR A 554 69.09 49.05 28.53
CA THR A 554 68.67 47.64 28.38
C THR A 554 67.28 47.40 28.99
N ASN A 555 66.99 48.01 30.14
CA ASN A 555 65.68 47.95 30.78
C ASN A 555 64.63 48.68 29.95
N GLN A 556 64.93 49.90 29.48
CA GLN A 556 64.03 50.67 28.62
C GLN A 556 63.72 49.92 27.32
N ILE A 557 64.71 49.28 26.68
CA ILE A 557 64.48 48.41 25.51
C ILE A 557 63.55 47.25 25.87
N SER A 558 63.75 46.60 27.02
CA SER A 558 62.92 45.47 27.45
C SER A 558 61.48 45.86 27.80
N GLN A 559 61.27 47.11 28.23
CA GLN A 559 59.95 47.66 28.58
C GLN A 559 59.20 48.26 27.38
N ALA A 560 59.88 48.52 26.25
CA ALA A 560 59.23 49.02 25.05
C ALA A 560 58.17 48.02 24.55
N THR A 561 56.94 48.50 24.38
CA THR A 561 55.77 47.67 24.06
C THR A 561 55.46 47.57 22.56
N ASN A 562 56.23 48.27 21.72
CA ASN A 562 56.09 48.24 20.26
C ASN A 562 57.42 48.59 19.58
N LEU A 563 57.49 48.36 18.26
CA LEU A 563 58.69 48.57 17.47
C LEU A 563 59.20 50.02 17.50
N ALA A 564 58.31 51.00 17.49
CA ALA A 564 58.68 52.42 17.54
C ALA A 564 59.34 52.79 18.87
N GLY A 565 58.85 52.24 19.98
CA GLY A 565 59.45 52.43 21.30
C GLY A 565 60.88 51.87 21.35
N VAL A 566 61.11 50.67 20.82
CA VAL A 566 62.45 50.09 20.74
C VAL A 566 63.40 50.96 19.91
N GLU A 567 62.95 51.45 18.75
CA GLU A 567 63.76 52.30 17.88
C GLU A 567 64.11 53.64 18.55
N SER A 568 63.17 54.25 19.26
CA SER A 568 63.38 55.50 20.01
C SER A 568 64.46 55.35 21.09
N VAL A 569 64.43 54.24 21.84
CA VAL A 569 65.47 53.96 22.85
C VAL A 569 66.82 53.72 22.18
N LYS A 570 66.86 53.01 21.04
CA LYS A 570 68.10 52.80 20.26
C LYS A 570 68.73 54.12 19.79
N GLN A 571 67.92 55.07 19.30
CA GLN A 571 68.39 56.41 18.90
C GLN A 571 68.88 57.23 20.09
N SER A 572 68.18 57.14 21.22
CA SER A 572 68.59 57.78 22.47
C SER A 572 69.93 57.23 22.97
N ALA A 573 70.14 55.93 22.87
CA ALA A 573 71.40 55.27 23.20
C ALA A 573 72.57 55.79 22.35
N ASN A 574 72.39 55.88 21.01
CA ASN A 574 73.39 56.44 20.10
C ASN A 574 73.73 57.90 20.46
N SER A 575 72.72 58.71 20.74
CA SER A 575 72.91 60.13 21.06
C SER A 575 73.65 60.32 22.39
N LEU A 576 73.35 59.48 23.39
CA LEU A 576 74.05 59.47 24.68
C LEU A 576 75.51 59.02 24.51
N ASP A 577 75.75 57.96 23.75
CA ASP A 577 77.12 57.47 23.45
C ASP A 577 77.96 58.54 22.76
N GLY A 578 77.38 59.23 21.77
CA GLY A 578 78.04 60.37 21.11
C GLY A 578 78.39 61.51 22.09
N ALA A 579 77.46 61.89 22.99
CA ALA A 579 77.72 62.91 24.00
C ALA A 579 78.84 62.48 24.98
N MET A 580 78.85 61.21 25.38
CA MET A 580 79.89 60.62 26.23
C MET A 580 81.24 60.61 25.52
N GLY A 581 81.28 60.28 24.23
CA GLY A 581 82.48 60.34 23.39
C GLY A 581 83.05 61.76 23.28
N ASN A 582 82.18 62.76 23.16
CA ASN A 582 82.59 64.17 23.15
C ASN A 582 83.16 64.61 24.51
N LEU A 583 82.54 64.20 25.62
CA LEU A 583 83.05 64.45 26.97
C LEU A 583 84.43 63.80 27.18
N GLN A 584 84.61 62.56 26.73
CA GLN A 584 85.90 61.87 26.75
C GLN A 584 86.95 62.66 25.97
N THR A 585 86.60 63.11 24.76
CA THR A 585 87.51 63.88 23.90
C THR A 585 87.95 65.19 24.56
N ALA A 586 87.05 65.90 25.23
CA ALA A 586 87.36 67.16 25.90
C ALA A 586 88.37 67.03 27.04
N ILE A 587 88.44 65.85 27.68
CA ILE A 587 89.40 65.59 28.76
C ILE A 587 90.66 64.84 28.32
N ASN A 588 90.75 64.37 27.07
CA ASN A 588 91.92 63.63 26.59
C ASN A 588 93.22 64.46 26.67
N ASP A 589 93.12 65.78 26.48
CA ASP A 589 94.24 66.73 26.61
C ASP A 589 94.42 67.25 28.06
N LYS A 590 93.92 66.52 29.07
CA LYS A 590 94.08 66.85 30.49
C LYS A 590 95.56 67.01 30.84
N SER A 591 96.39 66.03 30.50
CA SER A 591 97.82 66.04 30.83
C SER A 591 98.56 67.20 30.17
N GLY A 592 98.26 67.48 28.90
CA GLY A 592 98.81 68.64 28.17
C GLY A 592 98.37 69.97 28.79
N THR A 593 97.10 70.09 29.19
CA THR A 593 96.58 71.29 29.84
C THR A 593 97.24 71.52 31.21
N LEU A 594 97.35 70.47 32.05
CA LEU A 594 97.97 70.57 33.39
C LEU A 594 99.46 70.92 33.34
N ALA A 595 100.18 70.45 32.31
CA ALA A 595 101.59 70.78 32.09
C ALA A 595 101.81 72.16 31.43
N SER A 596 100.75 72.78 30.92
CA SER A 596 100.87 74.04 30.19
C SER A 596 101.19 75.20 31.12
N GLN A 597 101.97 76.15 30.60
CA GLN A 597 102.21 77.42 31.29
C GLN A 597 100.91 78.13 31.68
N ASN A 598 99.90 78.06 30.80
CA ASN A 598 98.62 78.71 31.02
C ASN A 598 97.86 78.15 32.22
N PHE A 599 98.10 76.89 32.62
CA PHE A 599 97.59 76.31 33.87
C PHE A 599 98.52 76.59 35.05
N LEU A 600 99.83 76.35 34.90
CA LEU A 600 100.79 76.43 36.01
C LEU A 600 100.95 77.83 36.63
N ASP A 601 100.63 78.89 35.87
CA ASP A 601 100.66 80.29 36.34
C ASP A 601 99.25 80.91 36.47
N ALA A 602 98.17 80.15 36.24
CA ALA A 602 96.81 80.65 36.40
C ALA A 602 96.47 80.86 37.88
N ASP A 603 95.41 81.64 38.13
CA ASP A 603 94.91 81.84 39.48
C ASP A 603 94.49 80.50 40.09
N GLU A 604 94.84 80.27 41.35
CA GLU A 604 94.56 79.01 42.04
C GLU A 604 93.08 78.60 41.97
N GLN A 605 92.17 79.58 42.04
CA GLN A 605 90.73 79.34 41.89
C GLN A 605 90.33 78.77 40.52
N LYS A 606 90.96 79.23 39.43
CA LYS A 606 90.70 78.75 38.06
C LYS A 606 91.32 77.38 37.82
N CYS A 607 92.51 77.13 38.38
CA CYS A 607 93.12 75.80 38.39
C CYS A 607 92.23 74.78 39.11
N ASN A 608 91.71 75.16 40.28
CA ASN A 608 90.77 74.34 41.04
C ASN A 608 89.47 74.11 40.28
N ALA A 609 88.90 75.13 39.61
CA ALA A 609 87.72 74.97 38.78
C ALA A 609 87.93 74.00 37.60
N TYR A 610 89.08 74.07 36.92
CA TYR A 610 89.44 73.12 35.86
C TYR A 610 89.61 71.70 36.41
N ASN A 611 90.35 71.53 37.52
CA ASN A 611 90.54 70.23 38.16
C ASN A 611 89.20 69.61 38.63
N GLN A 612 88.28 70.41 39.16
CA GLN A 612 86.94 69.97 39.55
C GLN A 612 86.11 69.56 38.33
N ALA A 613 86.11 70.34 37.25
CA ALA A 613 85.39 70.00 36.02
C ALA A 613 85.92 68.70 35.40
N ILE A 614 87.24 68.51 35.39
CA ILE A 614 87.89 67.26 34.96
C ILE A 614 87.50 66.09 35.86
N SER A 615 87.55 66.25 37.18
CA SER A 615 87.18 65.19 38.13
C SER A 615 85.71 64.77 37.98
N ALA A 616 84.82 65.73 37.75
CA ALA A 616 83.41 65.48 37.47
C ALA A 616 83.22 64.73 36.13
N ALA A 617 83.95 65.13 35.08
CA ALA A 617 83.94 64.44 33.81
C ALA A 617 84.50 63.00 33.91
N GLU A 618 85.59 62.80 34.64
CA GLU A 618 86.18 61.47 34.92
C GLU A 618 85.22 60.58 35.70
N THR A 619 84.47 61.15 36.66
CA THR A 619 83.43 60.42 37.40
C THR A 619 82.30 59.97 36.47
N ILE A 620 81.85 60.84 35.56
CA ILE A 620 80.81 60.52 34.58
C ILE A 620 81.31 59.47 33.58
N LEU A 621 82.55 59.59 33.09
CA LEU A 621 83.14 58.73 32.07
C LEU A 621 83.59 57.35 32.58
N ASN A 622 83.70 57.16 33.90
CA ASN A 622 84.14 55.90 34.46
C ASN A 622 83.23 54.75 34.00
N LYS A 623 83.79 53.83 33.22
CA LYS A 623 83.02 52.75 32.57
C LYS A 623 82.30 51.85 33.55
N GLN A 624 82.93 51.53 34.68
CA GLN A 624 82.42 50.57 35.64
C GLN A 624 81.53 51.23 36.68
N THR A 625 81.96 52.37 37.22
CA THR A 625 81.32 53.00 38.39
C THR A 625 80.64 54.33 38.08
N GLY A 626 80.72 54.81 36.84
CA GLY A 626 80.08 56.06 36.45
C GLY A 626 78.55 55.95 36.53
N PRO A 627 77.85 56.98 37.02
CA PRO A 627 76.42 56.94 37.24
C PRO A 627 75.62 56.86 35.93
N ASN A 628 74.30 56.61 36.03
CA ASN A 628 73.38 56.74 34.89
C ASN A 628 73.13 58.23 34.57
N THR A 629 74.16 58.91 34.03
CA THR A 629 74.07 60.34 33.73
C THR A 629 73.27 60.56 32.46
N ALA A 630 72.21 61.37 32.53
CA ALA A 630 71.43 61.75 31.36
C ALA A 630 72.25 62.55 30.34
N LYS A 631 71.90 62.46 29.04
CA LYS A 631 72.60 63.13 27.94
C LYS A 631 72.85 64.62 28.21
N THR A 632 71.84 65.34 28.66
CA THR A 632 71.93 66.78 28.95
C THR A 632 72.94 67.09 30.05
N ALA A 633 73.06 66.24 31.06
CA ALA A 633 74.04 66.39 32.13
C ALA A 633 75.47 66.03 31.67
N VAL A 634 75.62 65.07 30.74
CA VAL A 634 76.90 64.78 30.06
C VAL A 634 77.34 66.00 29.24
N GLU A 635 76.43 66.59 28.47
CA GLU A 635 76.68 67.81 27.69
C GLU A 635 77.01 69.01 28.59
N GLN A 636 76.37 69.12 29.76
CA GLN A 636 76.70 70.15 30.74
C GLN A 636 78.11 69.95 31.32
N ALA A 637 78.51 68.72 31.64
CA ALA A 637 79.87 68.42 32.10
C ALA A 637 80.92 68.76 31.03
N LEU A 638 80.61 68.49 29.75
CA LEU A 638 81.44 68.86 28.61
C LEU A 638 81.63 70.37 28.53
N ASN A 639 80.54 71.13 28.66
CA ASN A 639 80.58 72.59 28.67
C ASN A 639 81.37 73.14 29.87
N ASN A 640 81.26 72.52 31.04
CA ASN A 640 82.00 72.92 32.24
C ASN A 640 83.51 72.70 32.06
N VAL A 641 83.93 71.55 31.50
CA VAL A 641 85.35 71.27 31.17
C VAL A 641 85.89 72.31 30.19
N ASN A 642 85.17 72.57 29.10
CA ASN A 642 85.60 73.53 28.09
C ASN A 642 85.69 74.95 28.66
N SER A 643 84.69 75.38 29.43
CA SER A 643 84.66 76.73 30.02
C SER A 643 85.78 76.90 31.04
N ALA A 644 86.01 75.91 31.91
CA ALA A 644 87.09 75.95 32.89
C ALA A 644 88.48 75.93 32.24
N LYS A 645 88.65 75.17 31.14
CA LYS A 645 89.89 75.16 30.35
C LYS A 645 90.17 76.54 29.74
N HIS A 646 89.16 77.20 29.18
CA HIS A 646 89.29 78.54 28.61
C HIS A 646 89.53 79.63 29.67
N ALA A 647 89.05 79.43 30.89
CA ALA A 647 89.19 80.40 31.97
C ALA A 647 90.63 80.49 32.54
N LEU A 648 91.50 79.50 32.26
CA LEU A 648 92.90 79.50 32.69
C LEU A 648 93.64 80.72 32.14
N ASN A 649 94.25 81.50 33.04
CA ASN A 649 94.81 82.81 32.76
C ASN A 649 96.31 82.92 33.03
N GLY A 650 97.04 81.79 33.10
CA GLY A 650 98.47 81.81 33.40
C GLY A 650 99.30 82.60 32.38
N THR A 651 98.88 82.62 31.12
CA THR A 651 99.52 83.46 30.09
C THR A 651 99.37 84.95 30.41
N GLN A 652 98.17 85.36 30.85
CA GLN A 652 97.88 86.74 31.23
C GLN A 652 98.65 87.13 32.51
N ASN A 653 98.69 86.24 33.50
CA ASN A 653 99.43 86.46 34.73
C ASN A 653 100.95 86.60 34.47
N LEU A 654 101.52 85.80 33.57
CA LEU A 654 102.91 85.93 33.14
C LEU A 654 103.17 87.29 32.50
N ASN A 655 102.31 87.74 31.58
CA ASN A 655 102.47 89.05 30.94
C ASN A 655 102.41 90.20 31.97
N ASN A 656 101.51 90.12 32.95
CA ASN A 656 101.42 91.11 34.03
C ASN A 656 102.69 91.13 34.89
N ALA A 657 103.24 89.96 35.25
CA ALA A 657 104.46 89.84 36.04
C ALA A 657 105.69 90.38 35.29
N LYS A 658 105.82 90.11 33.99
CA LYS A 658 106.85 90.71 33.13
C LYS A 658 106.77 92.23 33.13
N GLN A 659 105.56 92.77 33.00
CA GLN A 659 105.34 94.21 32.98
C GLN A 659 105.68 94.86 34.33
N ALA A 660 105.33 94.21 35.44
CA ALA A 660 105.68 94.65 36.79
C ALA A 660 107.21 94.70 36.99
N ALA A 661 107.92 93.64 36.56
CA ALA A 661 109.37 93.57 36.62
C ALA A 661 110.04 94.67 35.78
N ILE A 662 109.59 94.90 34.55
CA ILE A 662 110.09 95.98 33.67
C ILE A 662 109.85 97.36 34.30
N THR A 663 108.70 97.54 34.95
CA THR A 663 108.36 98.79 35.63
C THR A 663 109.31 99.06 36.80
N ALA A 664 109.58 98.04 37.62
CA ALA A 664 110.53 98.14 38.72
C ALA A 664 111.97 98.44 38.25
N ILE A 665 112.42 97.78 37.17
CA ILE A 665 113.75 98.03 36.58
C ILE A 665 113.88 99.48 36.08
N ASN A 666 112.84 100.02 35.45
CA ASN A 666 112.84 101.40 34.98
C ASN A 666 113.01 102.39 36.15
N GLY A 667 112.34 102.13 37.27
CA GLY A 667 112.33 102.98 38.47
C GLY A 667 113.60 102.95 39.34
N ALA A 668 114.55 102.04 39.07
CA ALA A 668 115.81 101.94 39.81
C ALA A 668 116.74 103.15 39.51
N SER A 669 116.99 104.06 40.46
CA SER A 669 117.69 105.33 40.22
C SER A 669 119.21 105.22 40.07
N ASP A 670 119.80 104.20 40.69
CA ASP A 670 121.25 104.08 40.89
C ASP A 670 121.89 103.07 39.94
N LEU A 671 121.07 102.35 39.15
CA LEU A 671 121.49 101.50 38.05
C LEU A 671 121.78 102.31 36.79
N ASN A 672 122.88 101.98 36.10
CA ASN A 672 123.18 102.55 34.81
C ASN A 672 122.31 101.94 33.69
N GLN A 673 122.27 102.60 32.53
CA GLN A 673 121.38 102.20 31.43
C GLN A 673 121.65 100.77 30.92
N LYS A 674 122.91 100.33 30.85
CA LYS A 674 123.26 98.97 30.42
C LYS A 674 122.74 97.90 31.39
N GLN A 675 122.82 98.15 32.70
CA GLN A 675 122.28 97.24 33.72
C GLN A 675 120.76 97.13 33.62
N LYS A 676 120.06 98.26 33.39
CA LYS A 676 118.62 98.27 33.15
C LYS A 676 118.21 97.47 31.92
N ASP A 677 118.94 97.61 30.81
CA ASP A 677 118.60 96.93 29.57
C ASP A 677 118.83 95.40 29.67
N ALA A 678 119.89 94.97 30.37
CA ALA A 678 120.14 93.54 30.63
C ALA A 678 119.03 92.90 31.49
N LEU A 679 118.58 93.58 32.55
CA LEU A 679 117.49 93.11 33.41
C LEU A 679 116.14 93.11 32.66
N LYS A 680 115.87 94.08 31.80
CA LYS A 680 114.65 94.09 30.95
C LYS A 680 114.63 92.93 29.97
N ALA A 681 115.77 92.57 29.38
CA ALA A 681 115.87 91.41 28.51
C ALA A 681 115.54 90.11 29.27
N GLN A 682 116.02 89.97 30.51
CA GLN A 682 115.67 88.84 31.37
C GLN A 682 114.18 88.83 31.75
N ALA A 683 113.58 89.98 32.06
CA ALA A 683 112.16 90.09 32.38
C ALA A 683 111.29 89.70 31.16
N ASN A 684 111.61 90.20 29.96
CA ASN A 684 110.91 89.82 28.73
C ASN A 684 111.10 88.33 28.38
N GLY A 685 112.27 87.78 28.66
CA GLY A 685 112.59 86.36 28.46
C GLY A 685 111.97 85.40 29.48
N ALA A 686 111.34 85.90 30.55
CA ALA A 686 110.75 85.05 31.58
C ALA A 686 109.69 84.09 30.99
N GLN A 687 109.78 82.80 31.30
CA GLN A 687 108.83 81.80 30.82
C GLN A 687 107.75 81.47 31.85
N ARG A 688 107.94 81.90 33.11
CA ARG A 688 107.02 81.73 34.24
C ARG A 688 106.90 83.02 35.05
N VAL A 689 105.76 83.17 35.74
CA VAL A 689 105.51 84.32 36.63
C VAL A 689 106.62 84.44 37.68
N SER A 690 107.07 83.31 38.26
CA SER A 690 108.17 83.28 39.22
C SER A 690 109.47 83.86 38.65
N ASN A 691 109.83 83.51 37.41
CA ASN A 691 111.05 84.03 36.78
C ASN A 691 110.99 85.54 36.56
N ALA A 692 109.83 86.09 36.19
CA ALA A 692 109.66 87.54 36.05
C ALA A 692 109.79 88.25 37.41
N ASN A 693 109.22 87.68 38.47
CA ASN A 693 109.35 88.19 39.83
C ASN A 693 110.79 88.12 40.36
N ASP A 694 111.55 87.07 40.02
CA ASP A 694 112.98 86.97 40.40
C ASP A 694 113.81 88.08 39.74
N VAL A 695 113.53 88.39 38.47
CA VAL A 695 114.19 89.50 37.77
C VAL A 695 113.85 90.85 38.43
N GLN A 696 112.59 91.05 38.84
CA GLN A 696 112.19 92.24 39.59
C GLN A 696 112.99 92.38 40.89
N ARG A 697 113.16 91.28 41.64
CA ARG A 697 113.90 91.25 42.90
C ARG A 697 115.40 91.54 42.70
N ASN A 698 116.02 90.88 41.74
CA ASN A 698 117.44 91.08 41.40
C ASN A 698 117.71 92.53 40.98
N ALA A 699 116.77 93.16 40.26
CA ALA A 699 116.87 94.57 39.87
C ALA A 699 116.87 95.52 41.09
N THR A 700 116.04 95.23 42.10
CA THR A 700 116.00 96.02 43.34
C THR A 700 117.30 95.87 44.15
N GLU A 701 117.81 94.65 44.31
CA GLU A 701 119.02 94.36 45.09
C GLU A 701 120.28 94.97 44.46
N LEU A 702 120.41 94.94 43.14
CA LEU A 702 121.54 95.55 42.43
C LEU A 702 121.54 97.09 42.53
N ASN A 703 120.35 97.71 42.55
CA ASN A 703 120.23 99.17 42.70
C ASN A 703 120.79 99.65 44.05
N THR A 704 120.48 98.94 45.15
CA THR A 704 120.96 99.30 46.49
C THR A 704 122.49 99.22 46.62
N ALA A 705 123.14 98.25 45.99
CA ALA A 705 124.59 98.08 46.06
C ALA A 705 125.37 99.21 45.35
N MET A 706 124.83 99.75 44.25
CA MET A 706 125.44 100.86 43.50
C MET A 706 125.47 102.18 44.30
N GLY A 707 124.42 102.47 45.08
CA GLY A 707 124.34 103.69 45.88
C GLY A 707 125.43 103.79 46.98
N GLN A 708 125.88 102.66 47.54
CA GLN A 708 126.89 102.64 48.60
C GLN A 708 128.32 102.94 48.08
N LEU A 709 128.62 102.62 46.82
CA LEU A 709 129.93 102.86 46.21
C LEU A 709 130.18 104.34 45.91
N GLN A 710 129.14 105.12 45.63
CA GLN A 710 129.24 106.55 45.33
C GLN A 710 129.54 107.42 46.56
N HIS A 711 129.20 106.97 47.77
CA HIS A 711 129.42 107.74 49.00
C HIS A 711 130.88 107.70 49.53
N ALA A 712 131.66 106.68 49.18
CA ALA A 712 133.00 106.46 49.76
C ALA A 712 134.13 107.37 49.20
N ILE A 713 133.87 108.17 48.14
CA ILE A 713 134.90 108.95 47.42
C ILE A 713 134.93 110.46 47.83
N ALA A 714 134.00 110.92 48.67
CA ALA A 714 133.80 112.35 48.94
C ALA A 714 134.86 113.05 49.84
N ASP A 715 135.68 112.32 50.62
CA ASP A 715 136.54 112.91 51.69
C ASP A 715 138.01 113.24 51.29
N LYS A 716 138.30 113.22 49.98
CA LYS A 716 139.62 113.39 49.34
C LYS A 716 140.41 114.63 49.82
N THR A 717 139.73 115.75 50.10
CA THR A 717 140.37 117.06 50.29
C THR A 717 140.98 117.26 51.69
N ASN A 718 140.47 116.58 52.73
CA ASN A 718 140.93 116.75 54.12
C ASN A 718 142.22 115.97 54.45
N THR A 719 142.57 114.95 53.66
CA THR A 719 143.74 114.09 53.93
C THR A 719 145.06 114.70 53.40
N LEU A 720 144.99 115.58 52.40
CA LEU A 720 146.16 116.20 51.74
C LEU A 720 146.88 117.27 52.59
N ALA A 721 146.28 117.79 53.68
CA ALA A 721 146.80 118.95 54.43
C ALA A 721 147.41 118.65 55.82
N SER A 722 147.47 117.38 56.26
CA SER A 722 147.94 117.05 57.62
C SER A 722 149.47 116.92 57.73
N SER A 723 150.04 117.25 58.91
CA SER A 723 151.48 117.15 59.21
C SER A 723 152.09 115.74 59.03
N LYS A 724 151.24 114.72 58.82
CA LYS A 724 151.62 113.35 58.45
C LYS A 724 151.95 113.14 56.96
N TYR A 725 151.59 114.07 56.04
CA TYR A 725 151.87 113.95 54.60
C TYR A 725 153.20 114.63 54.18
N VAL A 726 153.69 115.63 54.92
CA VAL A 726 154.81 116.52 54.49
C VAL A 726 156.21 115.97 54.80
N ASN A 727 156.36 115.10 55.80
CA ASN A 727 157.65 114.50 56.20
C ASN A 727 157.79 113.02 55.77
N ALA A 728 156.93 112.54 54.88
CA ALA A 728 156.90 111.13 54.46
C ALA A 728 157.75 110.89 53.20
N ASP A 729 158.51 109.80 53.21
CA ASP A 729 159.34 109.32 52.09
C ASP A 729 158.56 109.20 50.77
N SER A 730 159.21 109.59 49.67
CA SER A 730 158.71 109.63 48.28
C SER A 730 158.03 108.35 47.76
N THR A 731 158.33 107.18 48.34
CA THR A 731 157.70 105.91 47.97
C THR A 731 156.28 105.74 48.51
N LYS A 732 155.90 106.44 49.60
CA LYS A 732 154.56 106.34 50.23
C LYS A 732 153.57 107.36 49.69
N GLN A 733 154.03 108.49 49.17
CA GLN A 733 153.18 109.49 48.50
C GLN A 733 152.60 108.96 47.17
N ASN A 734 153.33 108.13 46.44
CA ASN A 734 152.83 107.52 45.18
C ASN A 734 151.75 106.44 45.40
N ALA A 735 151.74 105.72 46.53
CA ALA A 735 150.81 104.62 46.77
C ALA A 735 149.36 105.06 47.06
N TYR A 736 149.15 106.25 47.64
CA TYR A 736 147.81 106.80 47.92
C TYR A 736 147.14 107.34 46.64
N THR A 737 147.91 108.02 45.78
CA THR A 737 147.42 108.59 44.52
C THR A 737 146.95 107.51 43.54
N THR A 738 147.64 106.37 43.44
CA THR A 738 147.26 105.28 42.53
C THR A 738 145.99 104.53 42.93
N LYS A 739 145.59 104.53 44.22
CA LYS A 739 144.38 103.82 44.70
C LYS A 739 143.09 104.63 44.54
N VAL A 740 143.16 105.96 44.61
CA VAL A 740 142.00 106.85 44.42
C VAL A 740 141.56 106.89 42.94
N THR A 741 142.50 106.84 41.99
CA THR A 741 142.19 106.84 40.55
C THR A 741 141.47 105.56 40.09
N ASN A 742 141.73 104.40 40.71
CA ASN A 742 141.02 103.15 40.37
C ASN A 742 139.55 103.11 40.85
N ALA A 743 139.20 103.86 41.89
CA ALA A 743 137.82 103.97 42.36
C ALA A 743 136.99 104.94 41.49
N GLU A 744 137.62 105.98 40.92
CA GLU A 744 136.98 106.90 39.97
C GLU A 744 136.64 106.22 38.61
N HIS A 745 137.30 105.11 38.24
CA HIS A 745 137.04 104.35 37.01
C HIS A 745 135.82 103.41 37.07
N ILE A 746 135.44 102.90 38.24
CA ILE A 746 134.25 102.04 38.40
C ILE A 746 132.95 102.88 38.36
N ILE A 747 133.04 104.17 38.71
CA ILE A 747 131.90 105.10 38.75
C ILE A 747 131.62 105.76 37.37
N SER A 748 132.62 105.86 36.48
CA SER A 748 132.54 106.62 35.21
C SER A 748 132.51 105.78 33.92
N GLY A 749 132.69 104.45 34.01
CA GLY A 749 132.19 103.51 32.99
C GLY A 749 132.82 103.54 31.58
N THR A 750 134.14 103.70 31.44
CA THR A 750 134.87 103.50 30.16
C THR A 750 136.15 102.67 30.34
N PRO A 751 136.60 101.92 29.31
CA PRO A 751 136.95 100.52 29.46
C PRO A 751 138.45 100.22 29.63
N SER A 752 138.72 99.04 30.20
CA SER A 752 139.47 98.02 29.44
C SER A 752 138.48 97.01 28.86
#